data_AF-A0A7Y1Y809-F1
#
_entry.id   AF-A0A7Y1Y809-F1
#
_cell.length_a   1.000
_cell.length_b   1.000
_cell.length_c   1.000
_cell.angle_alpha   90.00
_cell.angle_beta   90.00
_cell.angle_gamma   90.00
#
_symmetry.space_group_name_H-M   'P 1'
#
loop_
_entity.id
_entity.type
_entity.pdbx_description
1 polymer ?
#
loop_
_entity_poly.entity_id
_entity_poly.type
_entity_poly.pdbx_seq_one_letter_code
_entity_poly.pdbx_strand_id
1 'polypeptide(L)'
;MNLHPPRPNLVGPTGFYARFAKPVFDRMIGLIGAVLTSPILLLLMVLVAITLRKSPIVREPQVGLNGRSFNLLRLRTSTPSGEHRFGRALRRLSLDELPQLWNVVFGSMSLVGPRPLDAEHTAGLESWKLRRTLVRPGITGLWQVDARGDGRDLVDNIHYDIQYIDQLSLSTDLRILLKTVLVILTRREVRVDEVIRPPRTRLTARFPHVRQVILDQAIWVLALSLAALAHADFAWSDIDRLGLSVGVILAITAQVLWGYGVGLYRGRWPLVSNEAVGWLTVGTVLVATALVGATALPGSGPLPVGAILSAAGFQLVSALGARYLASSLYATKGRSTHTRPHRMLVFGAGNAGLQAAAAVWQDPTADSMPVAFLDADEAKHGTRPLGLPVVGGAESVGSAAYRYNADTMLIAMPSATGTAVRDVADIGHRAGLTVRILPRLSEYVLGDEDVAATDIREMTLADFLPREELSLDLESIAGYLTGKRVLVTGAGGSIGSVLCKIIDQFEPKKLYKLDVDENALHGLQLSLEGQALLDSDELILCDIRDRTALMAAFEATRPEVVFHAAARKHVTFLESHPGEAVKTNVRGTQNVLSAALAVGADRVVNVSTDKAADPVNVLGLTKRLGERLTSFYAGQGTTSFLSVRFGNVLGSNGSVIP
;
A
#
# COMPACT_ATOMS: atom_id res chain seq x y z
N MET A 1 23.46 -20.83 13.58
CA MET A 1 23.87 -19.86 12.54
C MET A 1 22.57 -19.34 11.93
N ASN A 2 22.10 -18.17 12.37
CA ASN A 2 20.77 -17.64 12.05
C ASN A 2 20.80 -16.99 10.66
N LEU A 3 20.45 -17.74 9.63
CA LEU A 3 20.29 -17.24 8.27
C LEU A 3 18.87 -16.68 8.14
N HIS A 4 18.70 -15.39 8.45
CA HIS A 4 17.56 -14.65 7.93
C HIS A 4 17.91 -14.17 6.52
N PRO A 5 17.07 -14.40 5.50
CA PRO A 5 17.28 -13.81 4.18
C PRO A 5 17.34 -12.27 4.29
N PRO A 6 18.14 -11.60 3.44
CA PRO A 6 18.19 -10.15 3.40
C PRO A 6 16.78 -9.61 3.13
N ARG A 7 16.29 -8.77 4.04
CA ARG A 7 14.97 -8.14 3.88
C ARG A 7 15.05 -7.16 2.71
N PRO A 8 14.04 -7.12 1.81
CA PRO A 8 13.90 -6.03 0.86
C PRO A 8 13.87 -4.68 1.60
N ASN A 9 14.12 -3.57 0.90
CA ASN A 9 14.07 -2.20 1.43
C ASN A 9 12.64 -1.82 1.87
N LEU A 10 12.16 -2.43 2.96
CA LEU A 10 10.83 -2.19 3.49
C LEU A 10 10.87 -0.93 4.36
N VAL A 11 10.16 0.11 3.92
CA VAL A 11 10.04 1.37 4.66
C VAL A 11 9.12 1.17 5.86
N GLY A 12 9.70 1.23 7.06
CA GLY A 12 8.96 1.20 8.33
C GLY A 12 8.44 2.58 8.72
N PRO A 13 7.50 2.65 9.68
CA PRO A 13 6.95 3.93 10.13
C PRO A 13 8.05 4.82 10.74
N THR A 14 8.19 6.04 10.20
CA THR A 14 9.25 6.99 10.57
C THR A 14 8.81 8.03 11.61
N GLY A 15 7.52 8.06 11.97
CA GLY A 15 6.94 9.07 12.87
C GLY A 15 7.44 8.97 14.32
N PHE A 16 7.51 10.11 15.01
CA PHE A 16 7.89 10.21 16.43
C PHE A 16 7.03 9.31 17.32
N TYR A 17 5.72 9.28 17.07
CA TYR A 17 4.80 8.41 17.82
C TYR A 17 5.19 6.93 17.70
N ALA A 18 5.41 6.45 16.47
CA ALA A 18 5.78 5.07 16.21
C ALA A 18 7.10 4.66 16.90
N ARG A 19 8.11 5.54 16.86
CA ARG A 19 9.46 5.22 17.36
C ARG A 19 9.61 5.35 18.87
N PHE A 20 9.01 6.38 19.47
CA PHE A 20 9.31 6.75 20.85
C PHE A 20 8.09 6.71 21.77
N ALA A 21 6.97 7.29 21.38
CA ALA A 21 5.82 7.43 22.28
C ALA A 21 5.00 6.15 22.43
N LYS A 22 4.77 5.42 21.32
CA LYS A 22 3.96 4.20 21.30
C LYS A 22 4.51 3.10 22.23
N PRO A 23 5.82 2.75 22.23
CA PRO A 23 6.38 1.80 23.18
C PRO A 23 6.13 2.13 24.66
N VAL A 24 6.18 3.40 25.02
CA VAL A 24 5.98 3.87 26.40
C VAL A 24 4.50 3.78 26.76
N PHE A 25 3.64 4.29 25.88
CA PHE A 25 2.18 4.26 26.01
C PHE A 25 1.66 2.81 26.18
N ASP A 26 2.08 1.91 25.30
CA ASP A 26 1.67 0.51 25.31
C ASP A 26 2.08 -0.21 26.60
N ARG A 27 3.31 -0.01 27.08
CA ARG A 27 3.80 -0.64 28.30
C ARG A 27 3.10 -0.11 29.55
N MET A 28 2.83 1.19 29.61
CA MET A 28 2.10 1.79 30.73
C MET A 28 0.68 1.25 30.82
N ILE A 29 -0.08 1.30 29.72
CA ILE A 29 -1.46 0.80 29.72
C ILE A 29 -1.48 -0.73 29.85
N GLY A 30 -0.55 -1.44 29.22
CA GLY A 30 -0.38 -2.89 29.36
C GLY A 30 -0.10 -3.31 30.81
N LEU A 31 0.73 -2.56 31.54
CA LEU A 31 1.00 -2.81 32.96
C LEU A 31 -0.25 -2.60 33.81
N ILE A 32 -0.96 -1.49 33.62
CA ILE A 32 -2.22 -1.21 34.32
C ILE A 32 -3.22 -2.33 34.05
N GLY A 33 -3.40 -2.72 32.77
CA GLY A 33 -4.29 -3.81 32.38
C GLY A 33 -3.87 -5.15 32.98
N ALA A 34 -2.58 -5.50 32.96
CA ALA A 34 -2.06 -6.75 33.54
C ALA A 34 -2.30 -6.82 35.05
N VAL A 35 -2.09 -5.72 35.78
CA VAL A 35 -2.34 -5.65 37.22
C VAL A 35 -3.83 -5.79 37.52
N LEU A 36 -4.69 -5.03 36.83
CA LEU A 36 -6.14 -5.05 37.04
C LEU A 36 -6.76 -6.42 36.71
N THR A 37 -6.26 -7.09 35.68
CA THR A 37 -6.78 -8.40 35.25
C THR A 37 -6.14 -9.57 35.99
N SER A 38 -5.05 -9.36 36.75
CA SER A 38 -4.31 -10.43 37.43
C SER A 38 -5.14 -11.32 38.38
N PRO A 39 -6.13 -10.81 39.16
CA PRO A 39 -6.93 -11.67 40.03
C PRO A 39 -7.85 -12.60 39.22
N ILE A 40 -8.44 -12.08 38.14
CA ILE A 40 -9.29 -12.84 37.22
C ILE A 40 -8.43 -13.86 36.47
N LEU A 41 -7.26 -13.47 35.98
CA LEU A 41 -6.35 -14.35 35.28
C LEU A 41 -5.91 -15.51 36.18
N LEU A 42 -5.60 -15.26 37.46
CA LEU A 42 -5.21 -16.30 38.41
C LEU A 42 -6.36 -17.29 38.64
N LEU A 43 -7.59 -16.80 38.81
CA LEU A 43 -8.79 -17.64 38.90
C LEU A 43 -8.97 -18.49 37.64
N LEU A 44 -8.85 -17.90 36.45
CA LEU A 44 -8.95 -18.61 35.18
C LEU A 44 -7.84 -19.66 35.03
N MET A 45 -6.62 -19.36 35.45
CA MET A 45 -5.51 -20.33 35.44
C MET A 45 -5.81 -21.53 36.34
N VAL A 46 -6.36 -21.31 37.53
CA VAL A 46 -6.78 -22.40 38.43
C VAL A 46 -7.91 -23.22 37.80
N LEU A 47 -8.93 -22.57 37.24
CA LEU A 47 -10.05 -23.25 36.55
C LEU A 47 -9.57 -24.07 35.35
N VAL A 48 -8.68 -23.52 34.52
CA VAL A 48 -8.05 -24.22 33.40
C VAL A 48 -7.23 -25.41 33.90
N ALA A 49 -6.44 -25.24 34.96
CA ALA A 49 -5.63 -26.32 35.53
C ALA A 49 -6.49 -27.47 36.07
N ILE A 50 -7.60 -27.17 36.76
CA ILE A 50 -8.54 -28.17 37.29
C ILE A 50 -9.31 -28.87 36.15
N THR A 51 -9.82 -28.08 35.19
CA THR A 51 -10.72 -28.59 34.14
C THR A 51 -9.97 -29.37 33.06
N LEU A 52 -8.82 -28.86 32.62
CA LEU A 52 -8.02 -29.45 31.53
C LEU A 52 -6.88 -30.34 32.03
N ARG A 53 -6.64 -30.39 33.36
CA ARG A 53 -5.59 -31.20 34.03
C ARG A 53 -4.20 -31.04 33.40
N LYS A 54 -3.89 -29.82 32.94
CA LYS A 54 -2.63 -29.47 32.26
C LYS A 54 -2.19 -28.07 32.69
N SER A 55 -0.94 -27.71 32.34
CA SER A 55 -0.44 -26.35 32.55
C SER A 55 -1.38 -25.33 31.90
N PRO A 56 -1.81 -24.30 32.66
CA PRO A 56 -2.84 -23.37 32.20
C PRO A 56 -2.34 -22.36 31.17
N ILE A 57 -1.03 -22.11 31.10
CA ILE A 57 -0.43 -21.22 30.11
C ILE A 57 0.23 -22.03 29.00
N VAL A 58 -0.07 -21.64 27.76
CA VAL A 58 0.61 -22.10 26.54
C VAL A 58 1.55 -20.99 26.07
N ARG A 59 2.73 -21.40 25.60
CA ARG A 59 3.71 -20.54 24.95
C ARG A 59 3.81 -20.97 23.50
N GLU A 60 3.38 -20.10 22.59
CA GLU A 60 3.39 -20.37 21.15
C GLU A 60 4.47 -19.50 20.49
N PRO A 61 5.44 -20.08 19.77
CA PRO A 61 6.46 -19.30 19.07
C PRO A 61 5.81 -18.54 17.90
N GLN A 62 5.98 -17.23 17.89
CA GLN A 62 5.37 -16.31 16.93
C GLN A 62 6.41 -15.31 16.42
N VAL A 63 6.16 -14.71 15.26
CA VAL A 63 7.03 -13.71 14.64
C VAL A 63 6.64 -12.30 15.08
N GLY A 64 7.63 -11.56 15.62
CA GLY A 64 7.46 -10.21 16.15
C GLY A 64 8.21 -9.14 15.37
N LEU A 65 8.55 -8.06 16.07
CA LEU A 65 9.24 -6.90 15.49
C LEU A 65 10.54 -7.32 14.80
N ASN A 66 10.75 -6.81 13.59
CA ASN A 66 11.85 -7.15 12.70
C ASN A 66 12.00 -8.66 12.53
N GLY A 67 10.87 -9.37 12.44
CA GLY A 67 10.78 -10.82 12.26
C GLY A 67 11.45 -11.66 13.35
N ARG A 68 11.71 -11.08 14.52
CA ARG A 68 12.29 -11.83 15.64
C ARG A 68 11.23 -12.71 16.29
N SER A 69 11.56 -13.96 16.55
CA SER A 69 10.64 -14.87 17.24
C SER A 69 10.46 -14.48 18.70
N PHE A 70 9.23 -14.59 19.21
CA PHE A 70 8.89 -14.43 20.62
C PHE A 70 7.83 -15.45 21.03
N ASN A 71 7.69 -15.71 22.33
CA ASN A 71 6.67 -16.61 22.86
C ASN A 71 5.40 -15.84 23.18
N LEU A 72 4.34 -16.08 22.41
CA LEU A 72 3.00 -15.57 22.68
C LEU A 72 2.37 -16.35 23.85
N LEU A 73 1.93 -15.64 24.87
CA LEU A 73 1.30 -16.24 26.05
C LEU A 73 -0.21 -16.33 25.85
N ARG A 74 -0.79 -17.52 26.06
CA ARG A 74 -2.25 -17.74 25.99
C ARG A 74 -2.72 -18.69 27.09
N LEU A 75 -3.98 -18.59 27.49
CA LEU A 75 -4.59 -19.64 28.30
C LEU A 75 -4.87 -20.87 27.43
N ARG A 76 -4.65 -22.06 27.99
CA ARG A 76 -4.94 -23.31 27.30
C ARG A 76 -6.43 -23.47 27.08
N THR A 77 -6.83 -23.71 25.83
CA THR A 77 -8.25 -23.89 25.45
C THR A 77 -8.55 -25.22 24.75
N SER A 78 -7.55 -26.07 24.54
CA SER A 78 -7.70 -27.40 23.93
C SER A 78 -6.88 -28.46 24.67
N THR A 79 -7.30 -29.72 24.50
CA THR A 79 -6.56 -30.93 24.92
C THR A 79 -6.10 -31.71 23.68
N PRO A 80 -5.16 -32.66 23.83
CA PRO A 80 -4.77 -33.54 22.73
C PRO A 80 -5.94 -34.37 22.15
N SER A 81 -7.00 -34.56 22.93
CA SER A 81 -8.25 -35.23 22.54
C SER A 81 -9.28 -34.33 21.84
N GLY A 82 -8.97 -33.05 21.60
CA GLY A 82 -9.83 -32.10 20.88
C GLY A 82 -10.25 -30.87 21.69
N GLU A 83 -11.28 -30.17 21.22
CA GLU A 83 -11.74 -28.92 21.81
C GLU A 83 -12.64 -29.10 23.03
N HIS A 84 -12.22 -28.56 24.19
CA HIS A 84 -13.02 -28.61 25.41
C HIS A 84 -14.10 -27.51 25.43
N ARG A 85 -15.31 -27.80 25.95
CA ARG A 85 -16.42 -26.83 26.05
C ARG A 85 -16.03 -25.55 26.80
N PHE A 86 -15.29 -25.70 27.89
CA PHE A 86 -14.77 -24.56 28.68
C PHE A 86 -13.77 -23.73 27.87
N GLY A 87 -12.86 -24.37 27.13
CA GLY A 87 -11.90 -23.67 26.28
C GLY A 87 -12.56 -22.90 25.14
N ARG A 88 -13.64 -23.44 24.56
CA ARG A 88 -14.48 -22.70 23.59
C ARG A 88 -15.13 -21.47 24.21
N ALA A 89 -15.57 -21.54 25.46
CA ALA A 89 -16.11 -20.38 26.17
C ALA A 89 -15.05 -19.29 26.41
N LEU A 90 -13.83 -19.67 26.79
CA LEU A 90 -12.71 -18.72 26.94
C LEU A 90 -12.40 -17.99 25.64
N ARG A 91 -12.30 -18.73 24.52
CA ARG A 91 -12.09 -18.16 23.17
C ARG A 91 -13.21 -17.21 22.75
N ARG A 92 -14.47 -17.61 22.97
CA ARG A 92 -15.64 -16.77 22.65
C ARG A 92 -15.66 -15.44 23.40
N LEU A 93 -15.13 -15.40 24.62
CA LEU A 93 -15.04 -14.20 25.44
C LEU A 93 -13.69 -13.48 25.31
N SER A 94 -12.77 -13.99 24.47
CA SER A 94 -11.39 -13.49 24.34
C SER A 94 -10.60 -13.45 25.67
N LEU A 95 -11.01 -14.28 26.64
CA LEU A 95 -10.34 -14.36 27.95
C LEU A 95 -9.02 -15.13 27.87
N ASP A 96 -8.83 -15.92 26.82
CA ASP A 96 -7.61 -16.68 26.56
C ASP A 96 -6.42 -15.80 26.12
N GLU A 97 -6.70 -14.58 25.67
CA GLU A 97 -5.68 -13.61 25.24
C GLU A 97 -5.18 -12.72 26.41
N LEU A 98 -5.78 -12.77 27.60
CA LEU A 98 -5.36 -11.97 28.77
C LEU A 98 -3.86 -12.09 29.14
N PRO A 99 -3.22 -13.27 29.07
CA PRO A 99 -1.77 -13.38 29.33
C PRO A 99 -0.90 -12.54 28.40
N GLN A 100 -1.40 -12.15 27.22
CA GLN A 100 -0.67 -11.33 26.25
C GLN A 100 -0.40 -9.90 26.77
N LEU A 101 -1.13 -9.43 27.78
CA LEU A 101 -0.81 -8.15 28.46
C LEU A 101 0.62 -8.17 29.04
N TRP A 102 1.09 -9.33 29.52
CA TRP A 102 2.48 -9.48 29.93
C TRP A 102 3.46 -9.41 28.76
N ASN A 103 3.09 -9.93 27.57
CA ASN A 103 3.90 -9.76 26.36
C ASN A 103 4.07 -8.27 25.99
N VAL A 104 3.06 -7.44 26.23
CA VAL A 104 3.11 -5.98 26.02
C VAL A 104 4.04 -5.31 27.04
N VAL A 105 3.90 -5.66 28.33
CA VAL A 105 4.77 -5.14 29.41
C VAL A 105 6.25 -5.43 29.11
N PHE A 106 6.57 -6.66 28.69
CA PHE A 106 7.92 -7.05 28.30
C PHE A 106 8.38 -6.46 26.96
N GLY A 107 7.50 -5.78 26.22
CA GLY A 107 7.80 -5.11 24.97
C GLY A 107 7.97 -6.03 23.76
N SER A 108 7.52 -7.29 23.86
CA SER A 108 7.42 -8.24 22.75
C SER A 108 6.20 -7.99 21.87
N MET A 109 5.14 -7.40 22.44
CA MET A 109 3.91 -7.00 21.76
C MET A 109 3.57 -5.53 22.03
N SER A 110 2.57 -5.03 21.31
CA SER A 110 1.89 -3.75 21.50
C SER A 110 0.42 -4.01 21.86
N LEU A 111 -0.28 -3.00 22.41
CA LEU A 111 -1.73 -3.13 22.60
C LEU A 111 -2.46 -3.16 21.26
N VAL A 112 -2.05 -2.28 20.34
CA VAL A 112 -2.61 -2.16 18.99
C VAL A 112 -1.53 -2.44 17.95
N GLY A 113 -1.78 -3.39 17.07
CA GLY A 113 -0.83 -3.77 16.01
C GLY A 113 -1.32 -4.93 15.16
N PRO A 114 -0.55 -5.31 14.13
CA PRO A 114 -0.85 -6.49 13.33
C PRO A 114 -0.95 -7.75 14.17
N ARG A 115 -1.83 -8.69 13.82
CA ARG A 115 -1.93 -9.97 14.54
C ARG A 115 -0.61 -10.75 14.44
N PRO A 116 -0.13 -11.41 15.51
CA PRO A 116 1.06 -12.25 15.40
C PRO A 116 0.79 -13.45 14.46
N LEU A 117 1.77 -13.76 13.61
CA LEU A 117 1.82 -14.92 12.72
C LEU A 117 2.97 -15.83 13.14
N ASP A 118 2.82 -17.14 12.94
CA ASP A 118 3.91 -18.09 13.20
C ASP A 118 4.97 -18.02 12.09
N ALA A 119 6.08 -18.73 12.31
CA ALA A 119 7.20 -18.70 11.39
C ALA A 119 6.89 -19.34 10.04
N GLU A 120 6.02 -20.35 10.00
CA GLU A 120 5.66 -21.10 8.80
C GLU A 120 4.79 -20.25 7.87
N HIS A 121 3.72 -19.66 8.40
CA HIS A 121 2.86 -18.75 7.66
C HIS A 121 3.61 -17.48 7.24
N THR A 122 4.55 -16.98 8.05
CA THR A 122 5.34 -15.79 7.70
C THR A 122 6.34 -16.07 6.58
N ALA A 123 6.87 -17.28 6.48
CA ALA A 123 7.86 -17.65 5.47
C ALA A 123 7.29 -17.69 4.05
N GLY A 124 5.99 -18.01 3.89
CA GLY A 124 5.28 -17.99 2.61
C GLY A 124 4.74 -16.63 2.19
N LEU A 125 4.99 -15.55 2.96
CA LEU A 125 4.46 -14.23 2.65
C LEU A 125 5.28 -13.51 1.58
N GLU A 126 4.58 -12.90 0.63
CA GLU A 126 5.15 -11.95 -0.32
C GLU A 126 5.88 -10.78 0.37
N SER A 127 6.88 -10.21 -0.30
CA SER A 127 7.76 -9.17 0.22
C SER A 127 7.03 -7.96 0.82
N TRP A 128 5.91 -7.51 0.22
CA TRP A 128 5.15 -6.38 0.76
C TRP A 128 4.35 -6.74 2.03
N LYS A 129 3.88 -7.99 2.16
CA LYS A 129 3.17 -8.49 3.36
C LYS A 129 4.11 -8.55 4.57
N LEU A 130 5.42 -8.72 4.34
CA LEU A 130 6.46 -8.67 5.39
C LEU A 130 6.61 -7.28 6.03
N ARG A 131 6.07 -6.19 5.44
CA ARG A 131 6.02 -4.85 6.07
C ARG A 131 5.33 -4.89 7.44
N ARG A 132 4.41 -5.84 7.68
CA ARG A 132 3.76 -6.04 8.98
C ARG A 132 4.75 -6.28 10.13
N THR A 133 5.92 -6.87 9.81
CA THR A 133 6.96 -7.19 10.81
C THR A 133 7.77 -5.96 11.23
N LEU A 134 7.58 -4.79 10.58
CA LEU A 134 8.29 -3.56 10.92
C LEU A 134 7.72 -2.86 12.17
N VAL A 135 6.59 -3.34 12.68
CA VAL A 135 5.98 -2.90 13.94
C VAL A 135 5.80 -4.10 14.87
N ARG A 136 5.61 -3.83 16.17
CA ARG A 136 5.30 -4.90 17.12
C ARG A 136 3.89 -5.43 16.86
N PRO A 137 3.68 -6.75 16.94
CA PRO A 137 2.34 -7.33 16.84
C PRO A 137 1.45 -6.86 17.99
N GLY A 138 0.16 -6.74 17.72
CA GLY A 138 -0.87 -6.26 18.65
C GLY A 138 -1.63 -7.37 19.34
N ILE A 139 -2.19 -7.09 20.53
CA ILE A 139 -3.29 -7.89 21.10
C ILE A 139 -4.55 -7.68 20.26
N THR A 140 -4.82 -6.42 19.91
CA THR A 140 -5.88 -6.03 18.97
C THR A 140 -5.29 -5.31 17.75
N GLY A 141 -6.04 -5.26 16.66
CA GLY A 141 -5.61 -4.68 15.39
C GLY A 141 -6.81 -4.28 14.55
N LEU A 142 -6.57 -3.50 13.50
CA LEU A 142 -7.64 -2.98 12.64
C LEU A 142 -8.52 -4.09 12.06
N TRP A 143 -7.89 -5.15 11.54
CA TRP A 143 -8.58 -6.33 11.03
C TRP A 143 -9.48 -7.01 12.09
N GLN A 144 -9.06 -7.06 13.37
CA GLN A 144 -9.84 -7.72 14.43
C GLN A 144 -11.15 -6.99 14.77
N VAL A 145 -11.22 -5.69 14.49
CA VAL A 145 -12.41 -4.85 14.76
C VAL A 145 -13.42 -4.94 13.61
N ASP A 146 -12.93 -5.14 12.37
CA ASP A 146 -13.75 -5.15 11.15
C ASP A 146 -14.21 -6.55 10.74
N ALA A 147 -13.30 -7.55 10.74
CA ALA A 147 -13.49 -8.83 10.05
C ALA A 147 -13.84 -10.02 10.97
N ARG A 148 -14.26 -9.77 12.22
CA ARG A 148 -14.57 -10.87 13.17
C ARG A 148 -15.75 -11.75 12.75
N GLY A 149 -16.55 -11.34 11.76
CA GLY A 149 -17.76 -12.05 11.33
C GLY A 149 -17.71 -12.76 9.98
N ASP A 150 -16.67 -12.56 9.16
CA ASP A 150 -16.78 -12.87 7.72
C ASP A 150 -16.18 -14.22 7.28
N GLY A 151 -15.55 -14.98 8.19
CA GLY A 151 -15.04 -16.32 7.89
C GLY A 151 -13.89 -16.40 6.87
N ARG A 152 -13.29 -15.27 6.49
CA ARG A 152 -12.16 -15.19 5.52
C ARG A 152 -10.80 -15.38 6.19
N ASP A 153 -9.83 -15.88 5.43
CA ASP A 153 -8.49 -16.23 5.91
C ASP A 153 -7.69 -14.98 6.36
N LEU A 154 -6.83 -15.15 7.35
CA LEU A 154 -5.98 -14.10 7.93
C LEU A 154 -4.97 -13.56 6.90
N VAL A 155 -4.56 -14.40 5.95
CA VAL A 155 -3.58 -14.07 4.90
C VAL A 155 -4.16 -13.11 3.85
N ASP A 156 -5.46 -13.22 3.56
CA ASP A 156 -6.13 -12.39 2.55
C ASP A 156 -6.34 -10.93 3.00
N ASN A 157 -6.30 -10.70 4.31
CA ASN A 157 -6.66 -9.41 4.92
C ASN A 157 -5.45 -8.61 5.44
N ILE A 158 -4.23 -9.00 5.05
CA ILE A 158 -2.98 -8.34 5.48
C ILE A 158 -2.93 -6.87 5.04
N HIS A 159 -3.68 -6.48 4.02
CA HIS A 159 -3.78 -5.07 3.60
C HIS A 159 -4.25 -4.13 4.72
N TYR A 160 -5.10 -4.59 5.65
CA TYR A 160 -5.54 -3.79 6.80
C TYR A 160 -4.41 -3.55 7.80
N ASP A 161 -3.53 -4.53 7.98
CA ASP A 161 -2.35 -4.39 8.82
C ASP A 161 -1.38 -3.37 8.21
N ILE A 162 -1.24 -3.36 6.88
CA ILE A 162 -0.43 -2.35 6.17
C ILE A 162 -1.05 -0.96 6.28
N GLN A 163 -2.37 -0.83 6.08
CA GLN A 163 -3.09 0.44 6.21
C GLN A 163 -2.97 1.04 7.61
N TYR A 164 -3.00 0.19 8.64
CA TYR A 164 -2.73 0.61 10.01
C TYR A 164 -1.29 1.13 10.19
N ILE A 165 -0.30 0.45 9.62
CA ILE A 165 1.12 0.85 9.69
C ILE A 165 1.34 2.21 9.02
N ASP A 166 0.72 2.44 7.87
CA ASP A 166 0.83 3.69 7.12
C ASP A 166 0.18 4.89 7.85
N GLN A 167 -0.80 4.63 8.72
CA GLN A 167 -1.53 5.65 9.48
C GLN A 167 -1.31 5.59 10.99
N LEU A 168 -0.19 5.01 11.41
CA LEU A 168 0.12 4.76 12.81
C LEU A 168 0.20 6.07 13.61
N SER A 169 -0.77 6.28 14.50
CA SER A 169 -0.90 7.48 15.33
C SER A 169 -1.62 7.17 16.64
N LEU A 170 -1.41 8.00 17.68
CA LEU A 170 -2.11 7.85 18.96
C LEU A 170 -3.63 7.86 18.79
N SER A 171 -4.14 8.69 17.86
CA SER A 171 -5.57 8.77 17.59
C SER A 171 -6.12 7.50 16.93
N THR A 172 -5.33 6.86 16.08
CA THR A 172 -5.68 5.60 15.42
C THR A 172 -5.72 4.47 16.46
N ASP A 173 -4.69 4.37 17.30
CA ASP A 173 -4.62 3.39 18.39
C ASP A 173 -5.79 3.53 19.36
N LEU A 174 -6.10 4.76 19.80
CA LEU A 174 -7.22 5.00 20.74
C LEU A 174 -8.58 4.64 20.14
N ARG A 175 -8.79 4.91 18.84
CA ARG A 175 -10.03 4.50 18.14
C ARG A 175 -10.13 2.99 18.03
N ILE A 176 -9.04 2.30 17.68
CA ILE A 176 -9.02 0.85 17.61
C ILE A 176 -9.34 0.28 19.00
N LEU A 177 -8.67 0.74 20.07
CA LEU A 177 -8.94 0.28 21.44
C LEU A 177 -10.40 0.48 21.85
N LEU A 178 -10.96 1.68 21.63
CA LEU A 178 -12.35 1.98 21.98
C LEU A 178 -13.33 1.08 21.22
N LYS A 179 -13.07 0.86 19.93
CA LYS A 179 -13.91 0.00 19.10
C LYS A 179 -13.75 -1.48 19.44
N THR A 180 -12.57 -1.94 19.82
CA THR A 180 -12.36 -3.30 20.32
C THR A 180 -13.23 -3.56 21.55
N VAL A 181 -13.30 -2.61 22.49
CA VAL A 181 -14.21 -2.70 23.64
C VAL A 181 -15.67 -2.75 23.19
N LEU A 182 -16.06 -1.89 22.25
CA LEU A 182 -17.42 -1.87 21.70
C LEU A 182 -17.79 -3.19 21.00
N VAL A 183 -16.91 -3.76 20.18
CA VAL A 183 -17.10 -5.03 19.48
C VAL A 183 -17.23 -6.18 20.48
N ILE A 184 -16.40 -6.22 21.52
CA ILE A 184 -16.48 -7.24 22.57
C ILE A 184 -17.82 -7.16 23.33
N LEU A 185 -18.31 -5.96 23.62
CA LEU A 185 -19.54 -5.74 24.40
C LEU A 185 -20.82 -5.89 23.56
N THR A 186 -20.85 -5.34 22.35
CA THR A 186 -22.06 -5.23 21.52
C THR A 186 -22.16 -6.28 20.43
N ARG A 187 -21.04 -6.93 20.08
CA ARG A 187 -20.92 -7.88 18.95
C ARG A 187 -21.36 -7.33 17.59
N ARG A 188 -21.46 -6.00 17.44
CA ARG A 188 -21.72 -5.36 16.15
C ARG A 188 -20.42 -5.18 15.39
N GLU A 189 -20.46 -5.46 14.09
CA GLU A 189 -19.37 -5.16 13.17
C GLU A 189 -19.24 -3.65 12.98
N VAL A 190 -18.01 -3.19 12.79
CA VAL A 190 -17.69 -1.77 12.68
C VAL A 190 -16.77 -1.57 11.48
N ARG A 191 -17.26 -0.81 10.48
CA ARG A 191 -16.54 -0.57 9.22
C ARG A 191 -15.18 0.11 9.44
N VAL A 192 -14.14 -0.34 8.74
CA VAL A 192 -12.79 0.26 8.72
C VAL A 192 -12.79 1.77 8.47
N ASP A 193 -13.66 2.27 7.59
CA ASP A 193 -13.74 3.70 7.22
C ASP A 193 -14.09 4.62 8.40
N GLU A 194 -14.69 4.07 9.45
CA GLU A 194 -14.98 4.81 10.67
C GLU A 194 -13.79 4.83 11.66
N VAL A 195 -12.82 3.92 11.50
CA VAL A 195 -11.62 3.80 12.36
C VAL A 195 -10.47 4.62 11.78
N ILE A 196 -10.23 4.42 10.49
CA ILE A 196 -9.15 5.04 9.73
C ILE A 196 -9.77 6.15 8.89
N ARG A 197 -9.39 7.39 9.19
CA ARG A 197 -9.75 8.53 8.34
C ARG A 197 -8.82 8.51 7.12
N PRO A 198 -9.26 8.82 5.90
CA PRO A 198 -8.32 9.05 4.80
C PRO A 198 -7.20 9.98 5.24
N PRO A 199 -5.96 9.79 4.74
CA PRO A 199 -4.90 10.74 5.00
C PRO A 199 -5.41 12.12 4.58
N ARG A 200 -5.66 12.99 5.56
CA ARG A 200 -5.86 14.40 5.28
C ARG A 200 -4.53 14.88 4.74
N THR A 201 -4.44 14.96 3.41
CA THR A 201 -3.38 15.66 2.70
C THR A 201 -3.33 17.05 3.31
N ARG A 202 -2.28 17.24 4.10
CA ARG A 202 -2.09 18.41 4.94
C ARG A 202 -2.03 19.59 3.98
N LEU A 203 -2.99 20.50 4.11
CA LEU A 203 -2.93 21.81 3.48
C LEU A 203 -1.66 22.49 4.00
N THR A 204 -0.58 22.37 3.24
CA THR A 204 0.73 22.96 3.52
C THR A 204 0.67 24.44 3.19
N ALA A 205 -0.13 25.16 3.95
CA ALA A 205 0.04 26.58 4.08
C ALA A 205 1.44 26.85 4.66
N ARG A 206 2.37 27.31 3.83
CA ARG A 206 3.64 27.89 4.32
C ARG A 206 3.30 29.24 4.97
N PHE A 207 2.96 29.20 6.26
CA PHE A 207 2.92 30.41 7.09
C PHE A 207 4.37 30.89 7.25
N PRO A 208 4.66 32.20 7.14
CA PRO A 208 6.01 32.70 7.30
C PRO A 208 6.54 32.29 8.69
N HIS A 209 7.60 31.50 8.75
CA HIS A 209 8.09 30.89 9.99
C HIS A 209 8.40 31.93 11.09
N VAL A 210 8.81 33.13 10.69
CA VAL A 210 9.01 34.28 11.58
C VAL A 210 7.73 34.67 12.31
N ARG A 211 6.57 34.67 11.63
CA ARG A 211 5.28 35.00 12.26
C ARG A 211 4.84 33.94 13.26
N GLN A 212 5.17 32.68 13.00
CA GLN A 212 4.86 31.58 13.91
C GLN A 212 5.71 31.62 15.18
N VAL A 213 7.00 31.98 15.05
CA VAL A 213 7.87 32.24 16.21
C VAL A 213 7.28 33.37 17.06
N ILE A 214 6.97 34.51 16.44
CA ILE A 214 6.41 35.68 17.13
C ILE A 214 5.12 35.31 17.86
N LEU A 215 4.22 34.57 17.19
CA LEU A 215 2.96 34.14 17.76
C LEU A 215 3.15 33.21 18.97
N ASP A 216 3.97 32.16 18.83
CA ASP A 216 4.24 31.22 19.93
C ASP A 216 4.89 31.95 21.14
N GLN A 217 5.72 32.96 20.91
CA GLN A 217 6.32 33.78 21.98
C GLN A 217 5.31 34.72 22.63
N ALA A 218 4.47 35.39 21.82
CA ALA A 218 3.44 36.29 22.33
C ALA A 218 2.43 35.53 23.22
N ILE A 219 2.08 34.30 22.85
CA ILE A 219 1.20 33.46 23.67
C ILE A 219 1.88 33.11 25.00
N TRP A 220 3.18 32.79 25.02
CA TRP A 220 3.91 32.51 26.27
C TRP A 220 3.95 33.72 27.22
N VAL A 221 4.24 34.90 26.68
CA VAL A 221 4.24 36.16 27.44
C VAL A 221 2.86 36.42 28.04
N LEU A 222 1.81 36.27 27.23
CA LEU A 222 0.43 36.45 27.68
C LEU A 222 0.03 35.41 28.73
N ALA A 223 0.37 34.13 28.51
CA ALA A 223 0.04 33.03 29.40
C ALA A 223 0.66 33.21 30.78
N LEU A 224 1.95 33.53 30.85
CA LEU A 224 2.65 33.74 32.12
C LEU A 224 2.16 35.00 32.84
N SER A 225 1.86 36.08 32.09
CA SER A 225 1.33 37.31 32.67
C SER A 225 -0.08 37.11 33.26
N LEU A 226 -0.96 36.41 32.54
CA LEU A 226 -2.30 36.09 33.01
C LEU A 226 -2.28 35.12 34.19
N ALA A 227 -1.40 34.12 34.17
CA ALA A 227 -1.27 33.17 35.27
C ALA A 227 -0.71 33.83 36.54
N ALA A 228 0.25 34.76 36.39
CA ALA A 228 0.77 35.55 37.50
C ALA A 228 -0.29 36.48 38.09
N LEU A 229 -1.08 37.15 37.24
CA LEU A 229 -2.17 38.03 37.66
C LEU A 229 -3.30 37.25 38.35
N ALA A 230 -3.69 36.09 37.81
CA ALA A 230 -4.71 35.24 38.40
C ALA A 230 -4.27 34.65 39.74
N HIS A 231 -2.97 34.39 39.92
CA HIS A 231 -2.44 33.94 41.19
C HIS A 231 -2.37 35.05 42.24
N ALA A 232 -2.12 36.30 41.81
CA ALA A 232 -2.11 37.47 42.67
C ALA A 232 -3.52 38.01 42.97
N ASP A 233 -4.58 37.21 42.82
CA ASP A 233 -5.99 37.63 42.97
C ASP A 233 -6.33 38.93 42.21
N PHE A 234 -5.70 39.13 41.04
CA PHE A 234 -5.81 40.34 40.20
C PHE A 234 -5.24 41.63 40.83
N ALA A 235 -4.47 41.54 41.92
CA ALA A 235 -3.75 42.64 42.52
C ALA A 235 -2.37 42.84 41.84
N TRP A 236 -2.27 43.87 41.00
CA TRP A 236 -1.04 44.21 40.26
C TRP A 236 0.17 44.53 41.16
N SER A 237 -0.05 44.92 42.41
CA SER A 237 1.01 45.20 43.39
C SER A 237 1.73 43.95 43.88
N ASP A 238 1.05 42.79 43.83
CA ASP A 238 1.48 41.57 44.51
C ASP A 238 2.17 40.61 43.53
N ILE A 239 2.28 41.01 42.26
CA ILE A 239 3.02 40.29 41.22
C ILE A 239 4.51 40.51 41.43
N ASP A 240 5.25 39.41 41.63
CA ASP A 240 6.71 39.46 41.55
C ASP A 240 7.17 39.72 40.11
N ARG A 241 7.50 40.98 39.84
CA ARG A 241 7.93 41.47 38.53
C ARG A 241 9.26 40.86 38.09
N LEU A 242 10.15 40.57 39.04
CA LEU A 242 11.47 40.02 38.74
C LEU A 242 11.33 38.55 38.36
N GLY A 243 10.59 37.76 39.14
CA GLY A 243 10.26 36.37 38.83
C GLY A 243 9.50 36.21 37.50
N LEU A 244 8.51 37.07 37.24
CA LEU A 244 7.77 37.06 35.98
C LEU A 244 8.68 37.37 34.77
N SER A 245 9.55 38.38 34.89
CA SER A 245 10.47 38.76 33.81
C SER A 245 11.47 37.64 33.49
N VAL A 246 12.07 37.04 34.53
CA VAL A 246 12.99 35.90 34.38
C VAL A 246 12.27 34.70 33.78
N GLY A 247 11.05 34.39 34.24
CA GLY A 247 10.24 33.30 33.72
C GLY A 247 9.89 33.48 32.23
N VAL A 248 9.50 34.69 31.82
CA VAL A 248 9.22 35.00 30.42
C VAL A 248 10.46 34.85 29.54
N ILE A 249 11.61 35.39 29.97
CA ILE A 249 12.87 35.28 29.22
C ILE A 249 13.29 33.82 29.07
N LEU A 250 13.21 33.03 30.15
CA LEU A 250 13.55 31.61 30.12
C LEU A 250 12.61 30.82 29.21
N ALA A 251 11.31 31.09 29.28
CA ALA A 251 10.31 30.44 28.44
C ALA A 251 10.54 30.70 26.94
N ILE A 252 10.79 31.96 26.59
CA ILE A 252 11.08 32.36 25.21
C ILE A 252 12.34 31.67 24.71
N THR A 253 13.42 31.76 25.49
CA THR A 253 14.73 31.22 25.10
C THR A 253 14.64 29.70 24.91
N ALA A 254 14.03 28.98 25.86
CA ALA A 254 13.89 27.54 25.79
C ALA A 254 13.01 27.10 24.60
N GLN A 255 11.88 27.76 24.37
CA GLN A 255 10.97 27.44 23.27
C GLN A 255 11.61 27.71 21.90
N VAL A 256 12.35 28.81 21.76
CA VAL A 256 13.06 29.18 20.52
C VAL A 256 14.17 28.16 20.21
N LEU A 257 15.01 27.84 21.19
CA LEU A 257 16.09 26.85 21.02
C LEU A 257 15.53 25.48 20.63
N TRP A 258 14.50 25.01 21.34
CA TRP A 258 13.82 23.76 21.03
C TRP A 258 13.21 23.78 19.62
N GLY A 259 12.42 24.82 19.32
CA GLY A 259 11.70 24.92 18.06
C GLY A 259 12.59 25.03 16.83
N TYR A 260 13.76 25.68 16.93
CA TYR A 260 14.77 25.64 15.87
C TYR A 260 15.51 24.30 15.80
N GLY A 261 15.83 23.69 16.95
CA GLY A 261 16.52 22.40 17.02
C GLY A 261 15.72 21.26 16.37
N VAL A 262 14.42 21.17 16.62
CA VAL A 262 13.54 20.15 16.03
C VAL A 262 12.98 20.54 14.66
N GLY A 263 13.29 21.76 14.19
CA GLY A 263 12.85 22.27 12.88
C GLY A 263 11.40 22.77 12.84
N LEU A 264 10.75 22.96 13.98
CA LEU A 264 9.42 23.57 14.11
C LEU A 264 9.37 24.98 13.50
N TYR A 265 10.45 25.75 13.69
CA TYR A 265 10.61 27.12 13.17
C TYR A 265 11.45 27.19 11.88
N ARG A 266 11.86 26.04 11.33
CA ARG A 266 12.59 25.93 10.05
C ARG A 266 11.72 25.42 8.89
N GLY A 267 10.41 25.23 9.13
CA GLY A 267 9.49 24.71 8.12
C GLY A 267 9.64 23.22 7.81
N ARG A 268 10.32 22.46 8.68
CA ARG A 268 10.51 21.01 8.52
C ARG A 268 9.19 20.23 8.63
N TRP A 269 8.19 20.81 9.30
CA TRP A 269 6.91 20.19 9.58
C TRP A 269 5.76 21.11 9.13
N PRO A 270 4.73 20.60 8.43
CA PRO A 270 3.51 21.36 8.13
C PRO A 270 2.83 21.89 9.40
N LEU A 271 2.18 23.06 9.33
CA LEU A 271 1.67 23.77 10.52
C LEU A 271 0.77 22.94 11.45
N VAL A 272 -0.06 22.07 10.88
CA VAL A 272 -1.04 21.21 11.61
C VAL A 272 -0.70 19.73 11.43
N SER A 273 0.59 19.42 11.26
CA SER A 273 0.99 18.02 11.25
C SER A 273 0.96 17.40 12.64
N ASN A 274 0.68 16.09 12.71
CA ASN A 274 0.76 15.34 13.97
C ASN A 274 2.16 15.44 14.59
N GLU A 275 3.21 15.54 13.76
CA GLU A 275 4.58 15.70 14.24
C GLU A 275 4.83 17.12 14.78
N ALA A 276 4.31 18.17 14.13
CA ALA A 276 4.42 19.54 14.62
C ALA A 276 3.68 19.73 15.95
N VAL A 277 2.50 19.10 16.09
CA VAL A 277 1.75 19.05 17.35
C VAL A 277 2.56 18.33 18.43
N GLY A 278 3.11 17.14 18.13
CA GLY A 278 3.93 16.39 19.08
C GLY A 278 5.16 17.17 19.54
N TRP A 279 5.90 17.78 18.62
CA TRP A 279 7.08 18.57 18.96
C TRP A 279 6.77 19.87 19.71
N LEU A 280 5.62 20.50 19.41
CA LEU A 280 5.13 21.63 20.19
C LEU A 280 4.82 21.21 21.63
N THR A 281 4.07 20.11 21.82
CA THR A 281 3.72 19.60 23.15
C THR A 281 4.96 19.26 23.97
N VAL A 282 5.94 18.55 23.39
CA VAL A 282 7.20 18.25 24.08
C VAL A 282 7.95 19.54 24.44
N GLY A 283 7.98 20.52 23.52
CA GLY A 283 8.57 21.83 23.79
C GLY A 283 7.91 22.53 24.97
N THR A 284 6.57 22.60 25.00
CA THR A 284 5.82 23.20 26.09
C THR A 284 6.09 22.51 27.43
N VAL A 285 6.15 21.17 27.46
CA VAL A 285 6.49 20.40 28.66
C VAL A 285 7.93 20.67 29.12
N LEU A 286 8.89 20.72 28.20
CA LEU A 286 10.28 21.04 28.52
C LEU A 286 10.41 22.46 29.10
N VAL A 287 9.72 23.44 28.52
CA VAL A 287 9.71 24.82 29.03
C VAL A 287 9.07 24.87 30.42
N ALA A 288 7.91 24.23 30.62
CA ALA A 288 7.28 24.16 31.94
C ALA A 288 8.19 23.50 32.98
N THR A 289 8.89 22.42 32.60
CA THR A 289 9.83 21.71 33.49
C THR A 289 11.03 22.59 33.83
N ALA A 290 11.59 23.33 32.87
CA ALA A 290 12.67 24.27 33.10
C ALA A 290 12.25 25.42 34.03
N LEU A 291 11.03 25.94 33.86
CA LEU A 291 10.47 26.98 34.74
C LEU A 291 10.26 26.45 36.17
N VAL A 292 9.69 25.26 36.34
CA VAL A 292 9.56 24.63 37.66
C VAL A 292 10.93 24.37 38.28
N GLY A 293 11.91 23.88 37.52
CA GLY A 293 13.29 23.71 37.99
C GLY A 293 13.92 25.04 38.43
N ALA A 294 13.64 26.13 37.72
CA ALA A 294 14.13 27.46 38.08
C ALA A 294 13.56 27.94 39.44
N THR A 295 12.33 27.57 39.80
CA THR A 295 11.76 27.91 41.13
C THR A 295 12.49 27.25 42.30
N ALA A 296 13.28 26.19 42.06
CA ALA A 296 14.11 25.56 43.09
C ALA A 296 15.44 26.28 43.33
N LEU A 297 15.78 27.31 42.55
CA LEU A 297 17.03 28.07 42.70
C LEU A 297 16.88 29.19 43.75
N PRO A 298 17.84 29.32 44.69
CA PRO A 298 17.81 30.37 45.71
C PRO A 298 17.78 31.78 45.09
N GLY A 299 16.85 32.63 45.53
CA GLY A 299 16.76 34.04 45.10
C GLY A 299 15.95 34.30 43.82
N SER A 300 15.39 33.25 43.19
CA SER A 300 14.33 33.43 42.20
C SER A 300 13.01 33.61 42.95
N GLY A 301 12.39 34.79 42.86
CA GLY A 301 11.02 34.93 43.36
C GLY A 301 10.11 34.04 42.50
N PRO A 302 9.54 32.95 43.05
CA PRO A 302 9.05 31.90 42.19
C PRO A 302 7.65 32.25 41.76
N LEU A 303 7.43 32.30 40.44
CA LEU A 303 6.11 32.04 39.91
C LEU A 303 5.64 30.70 40.49
N PRO A 304 4.49 30.63 41.16
CA PRO A 304 4.02 29.40 41.77
C PRO A 304 3.88 28.30 40.72
N VAL A 305 4.16 27.05 41.12
CA VAL A 305 4.06 25.89 40.21
C VAL A 305 2.68 25.81 39.55
N GLY A 306 1.60 26.14 40.27
CA GLY A 306 0.25 26.22 39.69
C GLY A 306 0.10 27.27 38.59
N ALA A 307 0.76 28.42 38.71
CA ALA A 307 0.79 29.46 37.67
C ALA A 307 1.59 28.99 36.43
N ILE A 308 2.69 28.27 36.63
CA ILE A 308 3.50 27.71 35.53
C ILE A 308 2.71 26.64 34.76
N LEU A 309 2.03 25.73 35.47
CA LEU A 309 1.24 24.66 34.85
C LEU A 309 0.02 25.20 34.11
N SER A 310 -0.67 26.19 34.66
CA SER A 310 -1.79 26.86 33.99
C SER A 310 -1.34 27.64 32.76
N ALA A 311 -0.21 28.36 32.83
CA ALA A 311 0.39 29.03 31.68
C ALA A 311 0.78 28.04 30.57
N ALA A 312 1.38 26.88 30.92
CA ALA A 312 1.73 25.84 29.96
C ALA A 312 0.49 25.23 29.27
N GLY A 313 -0.59 24.99 30.02
CA GLY A 313 -1.87 24.55 29.46
C GLY A 313 -2.47 25.56 28.49
N PHE A 314 -2.50 26.84 28.89
CA PHE A 314 -2.97 27.93 28.06
C PHE A 314 -2.14 28.09 26.77
N GLN A 315 -0.81 28.03 26.89
CA GLN A 315 0.12 28.06 25.76
C GLN A 315 -0.23 26.97 24.75
N LEU A 316 -0.38 25.73 25.21
CA LEU A 316 -0.61 24.60 24.32
C LEU A 316 -1.94 24.73 23.58
N VAL A 317 -3.03 25.03 24.30
CA VAL A 317 -4.36 25.19 23.70
C VAL A 317 -4.37 26.35 22.70
N SER A 318 -3.83 27.50 23.07
CA SER A 318 -3.82 28.69 22.24
C SER A 318 -2.94 28.53 21.00
N ALA A 319 -1.74 27.94 21.14
CA ALA A 319 -0.84 27.71 20.01
C ALA A 319 -1.42 26.68 19.02
N LEU A 320 -2.08 25.63 19.50
CA LEU A 320 -2.77 24.67 18.65
C LEU A 320 -3.98 25.31 17.94
N GLY A 321 -4.78 26.08 18.68
CA GLY A 321 -5.92 26.83 18.12
C GLY A 321 -5.47 27.82 17.04
N ALA A 322 -4.41 28.58 17.30
CA ALA A 322 -3.89 29.56 16.35
C ALA A 322 -3.31 28.90 15.08
N ARG A 323 -2.65 27.75 15.21
CA ARG A 323 -2.16 26.96 14.06
C ARG A 323 -3.30 26.35 13.25
N TYR A 324 -4.35 25.89 13.91
CA TYR A 324 -5.56 25.39 13.25
C TYR A 324 -6.27 26.51 12.47
N LEU A 325 -6.45 27.68 13.09
CA LEU A 325 -7.01 28.87 12.43
C LEU A 325 -6.13 29.33 11.26
N ALA A 326 -4.82 29.42 11.45
CA ALA A 326 -3.87 29.75 10.37
C ALA A 326 -3.95 28.74 9.22
N SER A 327 -4.04 27.44 9.50
CA SER A 327 -4.23 26.43 8.46
C SER A 327 -5.56 26.59 7.74
N SER A 328 -6.65 26.88 8.46
CA SER A 328 -7.97 27.08 7.87
C SER A 328 -8.04 28.32 6.97
N LEU A 329 -7.35 29.42 7.34
CA LEU A 329 -7.33 30.66 6.57
C LEU A 329 -6.45 30.58 5.32
N TYR A 330 -5.40 29.75 5.34
CA TYR A 330 -4.46 29.60 4.22
C TYR A 330 -4.74 28.37 3.34
N ALA A 331 -5.65 27.49 3.77
CA ALA A 331 -6.12 26.34 3.00
C ALA A 331 -6.77 26.72 1.65
N THR A 332 -7.22 27.96 1.51
CA THR A 332 -8.02 28.45 0.38
C THR A 332 -7.20 29.03 -0.78
N LYS A 333 -5.87 29.04 -0.71
CA LYS A 333 -5.01 29.55 -1.80
C LYS A 333 -4.07 28.48 -2.35
N GLY A 334 -4.60 27.59 -3.19
CA GLY A 334 -3.78 26.92 -4.21
C GLY A 334 -3.36 27.97 -5.24
N ARG A 335 -2.06 28.20 -5.42
CA ARG A 335 -1.54 29.05 -6.50
C ARG A 335 -1.02 28.13 -7.59
N SER A 336 -1.83 27.92 -8.63
CA SER A 336 -1.30 27.44 -9.91
C SER A 336 -0.36 28.51 -10.47
N THR A 337 0.76 28.10 -11.04
CA THR A 337 1.68 29.01 -11.76
C THR A 337 1.16 29.36 -13.16
N HIS A 338 0.17 28.62 -13.67
CA HIS A 338 -0.50 28.92 -14.93
C HIS A 338 -1.46 30.10 -14.79
N THR A 339 -1.46 30.98 -15.80
CA THR A 339 -2.36 32.13 -15.88
C THR A 339 -3.84 31.74 -16.01
N ARG A 340 -4.13 30.54 -16.54
CA ARG A 340 -5.46 29.93 -16.63
C ARG A 340 -5.36 28.39 -16.58
N PRO A 341 -5.36 27.76 -15.39
CA PRO A 341 -5.41 26.30 -15.29
C PRO A 341 -6.77 25.74 -15.74
N HIS A 342 -6.77 24.56 -16.34
CA HIS A 342 -7.96 23.79 -16.69
C HIS A 342 -8.79 23.50 -15.44
N ARG A 343 -10.11 23.58 -15.54
CA ARG A 343 -11.01 23.48 -14.38
C ARG A 343 -11.57 22.07 -14.33
N MET A 344 -11.16 21.33 -13.32
CA MET A 344 -11.35 19.88 -13.25
C MET A 344 -12.47 19.50 -12.28
N LEU A 345 -13.48 18.78 -12.77
CA LEU A 345 -14.41 18.02 -11.93
C LEU A 345 -13.77 16.70 -11.52
N VAL A 346 -14.01 16.23 -10.30
CA VAL A 346 -13.51 14.93 -9.84
C VAL A 346 -14.68 14.01 -9.53
N PHE A 347 -14.85 12.97 -10.33
CA PHE A 347 -15.88 11.95 -10.17
C PHE A 347 -15.36 10.81 -9.28
N GLY A 348 -15.91 10.71 -8.08
CA GLY A 348 -15.46 9.85 -6.98
C GLY A 348 -14.91 10.68 -5.83
N ALA A 349 -15.74 10.98 -4.82
CA ALA A 349 -15.34 11.64 -3.56
C ALA A 349 -14.85 10.64 -2.50
N GLY A 350 -14.46 9.43 -2.91
CA GLY A 350 -13.77 8.45 -2.08
C GLY A 350 -12.28 8.76 -1.89
N ASN A 351 -11.56 7.90 -1.16
CA ASN A 351 -10.15 8.12 -0.81
C ASN A 351 -9.25 8.38 -2.02
N ALA A 352 -9.46 7.64 -3.11
CA ALA A 352 -8.68 7.78 -4.34
C ALA A 352 -8.85 9.17 -4.97
N GLY A 353 -10.09 9.66 -5.11
CA GLY A 353 -10.35 11.00 -5.65
C GLY A 353 -9.91 12.13 -4.73
N LEU A 354 -10.00 11.96 -3.41
CA LEU A 354 -9.43 12.92 -2.46
C LEU A 354 -7.91 13.03 -2.59
N GLN A 355 -7.22 11.90 -2.75
CA GLN A 355 -5.77 11.89 -2.92
C GLN A 355 -5.35 12.51 -4.25
N ALA A 356 -6.02 12.15 -5.35
CA ALA A 356 -5.72 12.69 -6.68
C ALA A 356 -5.99 14.21 -6.74
N ALA A 357 -7.16 14.66 -6.26
CA ALA A 357 -7.48 16.08 -6.20
C ALA A 357 -6.47 16.86 -5.33
N ALA A 358 -6.05 16.30 -4.20
CA ALA A 358 -5.05 16.93 -3.35
C ALA A 358 -3.66 16.97 -3.99
N ALA A 359 -3.26 15.95 -4.75
CA ALA A 359 -2.00 15.93 -5.49
C ALA A 359 -1.98 17.02 -6.55
N VAL A 360 -3.03 17.11 -7.37
CA VAL A 360 -3.19 18.17 -8.39
C VAL A 360 -3.23 19.56 -7.74
N TRP A 361 -3.92 19.70 -6.60
CA TRP A 361 -4.01 20.98 -5.90
C TRP A 361 -2.68 21.44 -5.26
N GLN A 362 -1.81 20.49 -4.91
CA GLN A 362 -0.52 20.77 -4.26
C GLN A 362 0.61 21.00 -5.25
N ASP A 363 0.48 20.53 -6.49
CA ASP A 363 1.45 20.72 -7.55
C ASP A 363 1.29 22.11 -8.20
N PRO A 364 2.24 23.04 -8.00
CA PRO A 364 2.19 24.36 -8.63
C PRO A 364 2.33 24.32 -10.16
N THR A 365 2.84 23.20 -10.70
CA THR A 365 3.06 22.95 -12.14
C THR A 365 1.92 22.20 -12.80
N ALA A 366 0.91 21.78 -12.04
CA ALA A 366 -0.26 21.12 -12.59
C ALA A 366 -1.02 22.05 -13.57
N ASP A 367 -1.36 21.49 -14.72
CA ASP A 367 -2.16 22.14 -15.78
C ASP A 367 -3.64 22.31 -15.41
N SER A 368 -4.06 21.65 -14.33
CA SER A 368 -5.46 21.50 -13.92
C SER A 368 -5.68 21.94 -12.47
N MET A 369 -6.90 22.39 -12.17
CA MET A 369 -7.33 22.83 -10.84
C MET A 369 -8.69 22.20 -10.50
N PRO A 370 -8.77 21.36 -9.46
CA PRO A 370 -10.03 20.78 -8.99
C PRO A 370 -11.04 21.85 -8.54
N VAL A 371 -12.29 21.79 -8.99
CA VAL A 371 -13.32 22.81 -8.68
C VAL A 371 -14.53 22.26 -7.93
N ALA A 372 -14.88 20.99 -8.13
CA ALA A 372 -15.97 20.30 -7.43
C ALA A 372 -15.80 18.78 -7.54
N PHE A 373 -16.45 18.07 -6.62
CA PHE A 373 -16.55 16.61 -6.64
C PHE A 373 -17.96 16.16 -7.07
N LEU A 374 -18.04 14.99 -7.67
CA LEU A 374 -19.29 14.23 -7.86
C LEU A 374 -19.10 12.82 -7.29
N ASP A 375 -20.14 12.21 -6.76
CA ASP A 375 -20.07 10.83 -6.24
C ASP A 375 -21.43 10.15 -6.39
N ALA A 376 -21.43 8.85 -6.71
CA ALA A 376 -22.66 8.07 -6.81
C ALA A 376 -23.31 7.84 -5.43
N ASP A 377 -22.55 7.94 -4.34
CA ASP A 377 -23.05 7.85 -2.98
C ASP A 377 -23.72 9.17 -2.55
N GLU A 378 -25.06 9.16 -2.50
CA GLU A 378 -25.88 10.28 -2.05
C GLU A 378 -25.51 10.78 -0.64
N ALA A 379 -24.98 9.91 0.24
CA ALA A 379 -24.59 10.30 1.59
C ALA A 379 -23.43 11.32 1.59
N LYS A 380 -22.69 11.44 0.48
CA LYS A 380 -21.60 12.40 0.34
C LYS A 380 -22.02 13.72 -0.29
N HIS A 381 -23.24 13.82 -0.84
CA HIS A 381 -23.72 15.04 -1.47
C HIS A 381 -23.81 16.18 -0.46
N GLY A 382 -23.43 17.39 -0.87
CA GLY A 382 -23.39 18.57 0.02
C GLY A 382 -22.20 18.60 0.99
N THR A 383 -21.40 17.53 1.08
CA THR A 383 -20.14 17.57 1.84
C THR A 383 -19.08 18.43 1.14
N ARG A 384 -18.06 18.86 1.88
CA ARG A 384 -16.97 19.72 1.37
C ARG A 384 -15.57 19.14 1.57
N PRO A 385 -15.23 18.00 0.96
CA PRO A 385 -13.88 17.47 0.98
C PRO A 385 -12.87 18.46 0.36
N LEU A 386 -11.72 18.64 1.01
CA LEU A 386 -10.69 19.62 0.62
C LEU A 386 -11.22 21.07 0.46
N GLY A 387 -12.40 21.38 1.03
CA GLY A 387 -13.08 22.67 0.84
C GLY A 387 -13.87 22.78 -0.47
N LEU A 388 -13.85 21.75 -1.33
CA LEU A 388 -14.58 21.69 -2.60
C LEU A 388 -15.92 20.99 -2.40
N PRO A 389 -17.02 21.48 -2.99
CA PRO A 389 -18.35 20.89 -2.80
C PRO A 389 -18.50 19.57 -3.55
N VAL A 390 -19.18 18.60 -2.94
CA VAL A 390 -19.76 17.44 -3.65
C VAL A 390 -21.14 17.84 -4.15
N VAL A 391 -21.31 17.91 -5.47
CA VAL A 391 -22.44 18.62 -6.08
C VAL A 391 -23.54 17.71 -6.63
N GLY A 392 -23.35 16.40 -6.56
CA GLY A 392 -24.32 15.38 -6.96
C GLY A 392 -23.64 14.12 -7.50
N GLY A 393 -24.40 13.27 -8.17
CA GLY A 393 -23.94 12.06 -8.85
C GLY A 393 -23.70 12.27 -10.35
N ALA A 394 -23.80 11.19 -11.12
CA ALA A 394 -23.57 11.17 -12.56
C ALA A 394 -24.51 12.10 -13.34
N GLU A 395 -25.77 12.20 -12.91
CA GLU A 395 -26.79 13.09 -13.47
C GLU A 395 -26.43 14.58 -13.36
N SER A 396 -25.58 14.93 -12.38
CA SER A 396 -25.21 16.31 -12.07
C SER A 396 -23.96 16.78 -12.82
N VAL A 397 -23.31 15.94 -13.62
CA VAL A 397 -22.06 16.27 -14.33
C VAL A 397 -22.24 17.47 -15.27
N GLY A 398 -23.32 17.50 -16.08
CA GLY A 398 -23.57 18.60 -17.02
C GLY A 398 -23.85 19.94 -16.33
N SER A 399 -24.66 19.93 -15.28
CA SER A 399 -24.96 21.14 -14.50
C SER A 399 -23.74 21.63 -13.71
N ALA A 400 -22.91 20.70 -13.21
CA ALA A 400 -21.64 21.01 -12.56
C ALA A 400 -20.62 21.60 -13.54
N ALA A 401 -20.51 21.04 -14.76
CA ALA A 401 -19.62 21.56 -15.79
C ALA A 401 -19.91 23.03 -16.10
N TYR A 402 -21.19 23.35 -16.30
CA TYR A 402 -21.63 24.73 -16.51
C TYR A 402 -21.40 25.63 -15.29
N ARG A 403 -21.88 25.22 -14.11
CA ARG A 403 -21.84 26.02 -12.87
C ARG A 403 -20.42 26.35 -12.43
N TYR A 404 -19.50 25.40 -12.58
CA TYR A 404 -18.11 25.55 -12.15
C TYR A 404 -17.18 25.91 -13.31
N ASN A 405 -17.71 26.13 -14.52
CA ASN A 405 -16.95 26.39 -15.74
C ASN A 405 -15.80 25.37 -15.92
N ALA A 406 -16.13 24.09 -15.77
CA ALA A 406 -15.17 22.99 -15.90
C ALA A 406 -15.01 22.58 -17.36
N ASP A 407 -13.78 22.28 -17.76
CA ASP A 407 -13.41 21.78 -19.09
C ASP A 407 -12.82 20.36 -19.04
N THR A 408 -12.51 19.87 -17.84
CA THR A 408 -11.84 18.59 -17.60
C THR A 408 -12.60 17.80 -16.53
N MET A 409 -12.63 16.48 -16.64
CA MET A 409 -13.15 15.58 -15.60
C MET A 409 -12.17 14.46 -15.30
N LEU A 410 -11.84 14.28 -14.03
CA LEU A 410 -11.07 13.15 -13.53
C LEU A 410 -12.01 12.08 -12.97
N ILE A 411 -11.90 10.86 -13.47
CA ILE A 411 -12.59 9.69 -12.92
C ILE A 411 -11.66 9.01 -11.91
N ALA A 412 -12.03 9.10 -10.63
CA ALA A 412 -11.23 8.61 -9.51
C ALA A 412 -11.96 7.49 -8.73
N MET A 413 -12.38 6.47 -9.47
CA MET A 413 -13.03 5.26 -8.95
C MET A 413 -12.30 3.99 -9.39
N PRO A 414 -11.04 3.78 -8.95
CA PRO A 414 -10.21 2.66 -9.44
C PRO A 414 -10.84 1.29 -9.15
N SER A 415 -11.63 1.14 -8.09
CA SER A 415 -12.31 -0.13 -7.76
C SER A 415 -13.63 -0.36 -8.53
N ALA A 416 -14.10 0.60 -9.34
CA ALA A 416 -15.36 0.46 -10.08
C ALA A 416 -15.21 -0.45 -11.29
N THR A 417 -16.28 -1.14 -11.69
CA THR A 417 -16.32 -1.99 -12.89
C THR A 417 -16.07 -1.17 -14.16
N GLY A 418 -15.50 -1.78 -15.20
CA GLY A 418 -15.26 -1.09 -16.48
C GLY A 418 -16.54 -0.53 -17.13
N THR A 419 -17.70 -1.15 -16.85
CA THR A 419 -19.01 -0.62 -17.26
C THR A 419 -19.37 0.68 -16.56
N ALA A 420 -19.22 0.75 -15.23
CA ALA A 420 -19.51 1.95 -14.46
C ALA A 420 -18.56 3.11 -14.83
N VAL A 421 -17.29 2.80 -15.10
CA VAL A 421 -16.31 3.79 -15.61
C VAL A 421 -16.73 4.34 -16.96
N ARG A 422 -17.15 3.47 -17.89
CA ARG A 422 -17.64 3.84 -19.23
C ARG A 422 -18.87 4.75 -19.15
N ASP A 423 -19.87 4.38 -18.36
CA ASP A 423 -21.12 5.13 -18.26
C ASP A 423 -20.87 6.58 -17.78
N VAL A 424 -20.00 6.74 -16.78
CA VAL A 424 -19.60 8.06 -16.27
C VAL A 424 -18.75 8.83 -17.28
N ALA A 425 -17.83 8.15 -17.97
CA ALA A 425 -17.02 8.78 -19.02
C ALA A 425 -17.90 9.31 -20.16
N ASP A 426 -18.87 8.56 -20.62
CA ASP A 426 -19.81 8.97 -21.67
C ASP A 426 -20.60 10.22 -21.25
N ILE A 427 -21.00 10.28 -19.98
CA ILE A 427 -21.66 11.47 -19.42
C ILE A 427 -20.72 12.69 -19.46
N GLY A 428 -19.45 12.52 -19.08
CA GLY A 428 -18.43 13.57 -19.15
C GLY A 428 -18.21 14.09 -20.57
N HIS A 429 -18.05 13.19 -21.54
CA HIS A 429 -17.88 13.55 -22.95
C HIS A 429 -19.12 14.26 -23.51
N ARG A 430 -20.34 13.81 -23.17
CA ARG A 430 -21.58 14.50 -23.56
C ARG A 430 -21.70 15.90 -22.95
N ALA A 431 -21.09 16.13 -21.79
CA ALA A 431 -20.98 17.44 -21.16
C ALA A 431 -19.85 18.32 -21.74
N GLY A 432 -19.10 17.84 -22.75
CA GLY A 432 -18.01 18.56 -23.38
C GLY A 432 -16.71 18.61 -22.57
N LEU A 433 -16.54 17.69 -21.61
CA LEU A 433 -15.36 17.63 -20.76
C LEU A 433 -14.29 16.70 -21.33
N THR A 434 -13.01 17.08 -21.19
CA THR A 434 -11.88 16.18 -21.40
C THR A 434 -11.79 15.20 -20.24
N VAL A 435 -11.97 13.89 -20.49
CA VAL A 435 -12.03 12.88 -19.43
C VAL A 435 -10.65 12.24 -19.20
N ARG A 436 -10.15 12.33 -17.97
CA ARG A 436 -8.93 11.65 -17.47
C ARG A 436 -9.29 10.61 -16.42
N ILE A 437 -8.46 9.59 -16.22
CA ILE A 437 -8.70 8.50 -15.26
C ILE A 437 -7.52 8.30 -14.31
N LEU A 438 -7.84 7.90 -13.07
CA LEU A 438 -6.85 7.43 -12.10
C LEU A 438 -6.71 5.89 -12.23
N PRO A 439 -5.53 5.37 -12.63
CA PRO A 439 -5.33 3.93 -12.83
C PRO A 439 -5.36 3.12 -11.53
N ARG A 440 -5.60 1.81 -11.65
CA ARG A 440 -5.67 0.87 -10.51
C ARG A 440 -4.28 0.52 -10.00
N LEU A 441 -4.13 0.30 -8.69
CA LEU A 441 -2.88 -0.15 -8.06
C LEU A 441 -2.27 -1.42 -8.69
N SER A 442 -3.08 -2.33 -9.24
CA SER A 442 -2.60 -3.53 -9.94
C SER A 442 -2.00 -3.24 -11.32
N GLU A 443 -2.41 -2.15 -11.97
CA GLU A 443 -1.83 -1.73 -13.25
C GLU A 443 -0.41 -1.19 -13.08
N TYR A 444 -0.11 -0.57 -11.93
CA TYR A 444 1.25 -0.17 -11.54
C TYR A 444 2.23 -1.34 -11.35
N VAL A 445 1.72 -2.54 -11.04
CA VAL A 445 2.54 -3.73 -10.78
C VAL A 445 2.82 -4.53 -12.06
N LEU A 446 2.00 -4.34 -13.10
CA LEU A 446 2.01 -5.16 -14.31
C LEU A 446 2.45 -4.43 -15.60
N GLY A 447 2.72 -3.12 -15.59
CA GLY A 447 3.15 -2.40 -16.79
C GLY A 447 3.67 -0.98 -16.57
N ASP A 448 4.70 -0.64 -17.37
CA ASP A 448 5.42 0.63 -17.57
C ASP A 448 6.08 1.30 -16.35
N GLU A 449 7.40 1.46 -16.45
CA GLU A 449 8.26 2.09 -15.45
C GLU A 449 8.02 3.61 -15.28
N ASP A 450 7.15 4.22 -16.10
CA ASP A 450 6.86 5.66 -16.06
C ASP A 450 5.66 6.03 -15.18
N VAL A 451 4.88 5.07 -14.67
CA VAL A 451 3.62 5.38 -13.98
C VAL A 451 3.86 5.58 -12.47
N ALA A 452 4.05 6.84 -12.04
CA ALA A 452 4.06 7.18 -10.61
C ALA A 452 2.65 7.04 -10.01
N ALA A 453 2.49 6.68 -8.73
CA ALA A 453 1.19 6.46 -8.03
C ALA A 453 0.16 7.63 -8.08
N THR A 454 0.53 8.73 -8.73
CA THR A 454 -0.23 9.96 -8.97
C THR A 454 -0.51 10.23 -10.45
N ASP A 455 -0.17 9.31 -11.36
CA ASP A 455 -0.17 9.58 -12.79
C ASP A 455 -1.61 9.54 -13.34
N ILE A 456 -2.13 10.73 -13.62
CA ILE A 456 -3.46 10.94 -14.19
C ILE A 456 -3.30 10.89 -15.70
N ARG A 457 -3.82 9.85 -16.35
CA ARG A 457 -3.73 9.69 -17.79
C ARG A 457 -5.06 9.90 -18.51
N GLU A 458 -4.98 10.19 -19.80
CA GLU A 458 -6.15 10.13 -20.67
C GLU A 458 -6.70 8.70 -20.73
N MET A 459 -8.01 8.61 -20.93
CA MET A 459 -8.70 7.32 -21.01
C MET A 459 -8.25 6.55 -22.26
N THR A 460 -7.85 5.30 -22.09
CA THR A 460 -7.45 4.43 -23.21
C THR A 460 -8.53 3.39 -23.49
N LEU A 461 -8.48 2.76 -24.67
CA LEU A 461 -9.47 1.73 -25.03
C LEU A 461 -9.42 0.51 -24.09
N ALA A 462 -8.28 0.26 -23.44
CA ALA A 462 -8.09 -0.84 -22.50
C ALA A 462 -8.96 -0.70 -21.23
N ASP A 463 -9.23 0.54 -20.81
CA ASP A 463 -10.03 0.86 -19.61
C ASP A 463 -11.50 0.46 -19.76
N PHE A 464 -11.95 0.26 -21.01
CA PHE A 464 -13.31 -0.13 -21.35
C PHE A 464 -13.55 -1.64 -21.33
N LEU A 465 -12.49 -2.45 -21.20
CA LEU A 465 -12.59 -3.90 -21.31
C LEU A 465 -12.75 -4.53 -19.91
N PRO A 466 -13.78 -5.37 -19.70
CA PRO A 466 -13.92 -6.08 -18.44
C PRO A 466 -12.74 -7.04 -18.27
N ARG A 467 -11.97 -6.89 -17.19
CA ARG A 467 -11.11 -7.95 -16.68
C ARG A 467 -11.81 -8.59 -15.50
N GLU A 468 -12.20 -9.85 -15.66
CA GLU A 468 -12.38 -10.73 -14.51
C GLU A 468 -10.98 -11.05 -13.97
N GLU A 469 -10.77 -10.87 -12.67
CA GLU A 469 -9.54 -11.29 -12.01
C GLU A 469 -9.46 -12.81 -12.08
N LEU A 470 -8.61 -13.33 -12.96
CA LEU A 470 -8.27 -14.75 -12.98
C LEU A 470 -7.39 -15.05 -11.76
N SER A 471 -7.86 -15.92 -10.87
CA SER A 471 -7.02 -16.48 -9.80
C SER A 471 -5.96 -17.38 -10.44
N LEU A 472 -4.74 -16.87 -10.56
CA LEU A 472 -3.59 -17.65 -11.03
C LEU A 472 -3.12 -18.57 -9.90
N ASP A 473 -3.11 -19.88 -10.15
CA ASP A 473 -2.48 -20.86 -9.25
C ASP A 473 -0.96 -20.76 -9.40
N LEU A 474 -0.36 -19.87 -8.60
CA LEU A 474 1.07 -19.59 -8.63
C LEU A 474 1.91 -20.81 -8.22
N GLU A 475 1.40 -21.67 -7.34
CA GLU A 475 2.10 -22.89 -6.90
C GLU A 475 2.24 -23.90 -8.03
N SER A 476 1.16 -24.11 -8.81
CA SER A 476 1.19 -24.95 -10.01
C SER A 476 2.19 -24.46 -11.06
N ILE A 477 2.27 -23.13 -11.24
CA ILE A 477 3.15 -22.51 -12.25
C ILE A 477 4.62 -22.58 -11.81
N ALA A 478 4.91 -22.26 -10.55
CA ALA A 478 6.27 -22.31 -10.00
C ALA A 478 6.90 -23.71 -10.11
N GLY A 479 6.09 -24.76 -9.89
CA GLY A 479 6.56 -26.14 -9.83
C GLY A 479 7.29 -26.67 -11.06
N TYR A 480 7.11 -26.07 -12.25
CA TYR A 480 7.84 -26.47 -13.46
C TYR A 480 8.74 -25.38 -14.06
N LEU A 481 8.84 -24.20 -13.43
CA LEU A 481 9.67 -23.10 -13.92
C LEU A 481 10.89 -22.82 -13.02
N THR A 482 10.72 -22.89 -11.71
CA THR A 482 11.79 -22.54 -10.75
C THR A 482 12.98 -23.49 -10.89
N GLY A 483 14.19 -22.92 -11.04
CA GLY A 483 15.44 -23.67 -11.20
C GLY A 483 15.56 -24.45 -12.51
N LYS A 484 14.63 -24.28 -13.46
CA LYS A 484 14.67 -24.95 -14.77
C LYS A 484 15.37 -24.11 -15.83
N ARG A 485 15.92 -24.76 -16.85
CA ARG A 485 16.38 -24.09 -18.08
C ARG A 485 15.19 -23.90 -19.01
N VAL A 486 14.76 -22.66 -19.21
CA VAL A 486 13.57 -22.33 -19.99
C VAL A 486 13.99 -21.66 -21.30
N LEU A 487 13.39 -22.04 -22.42
CA LEU A 487 13.61 -21.40 -23.72
C LEU A 487 12.29 -20.88 -24.29
N VAL A 488 12.28 -19.61 -24.71
CA VAL A 488 11.14 -18.97 -25.37
C VAL A 488 11.53 -18.65 -26.81
N THR A 489 10.84 -19.22 -27.80
CA THR A 489 11.00 -18.82 -29.21
C THR A 489 10.04 -17.69 -29.55
N GLY A 490 10.46 -16.77 -30.42
CA GLY A 490 9.68 -15.56 -30.69
C GLY A 490 9.67 -14.63 -29.48
N ALA A 491 10.76 -14.63 -28.71
CA ALA A 491 10.89 -13.94 -27.44
C ALA A 491 10.68 -12.42 -27.56
N GLY A 492 11.10 -11.80 -28.66
CA GLY A 492 10.90 -10.38 -28.92
C GLY A 492 9.47 -10.03 -29.37
N GLY A 493 8.64 -11.03 -29.70
CA GLY A 493 7.25 -10.82 -30.09
C GLY A 493 6.35 -10.41 -28.93
N SER A 494 5.13 -9.92 -29.22
CA SER A 494 4.22 -9.41 -28.19
C SER A 494 3.83 -10.42 -27.12
N ILE A 495 3.73 -11.71 -27.47
CA ILE A 495 3.43 -12.77 -26.51
C ILE A 495 4.72 -13.29 -25.87
N GLY A 496 5.77 -13.50 -26.66
CA GLY A 496 7.04 -14.01 -26.17
C GLY A 496 7.67 -13.10 -25.12
N SER A 497 7.61 -11.79 -25.32
CA SER A 497 8.20 -10.81 -24.40
C SER A 497 7.48 -10.79 -23.06
N VAL A 498 6.15 -10.86 -23.08
CA VAL A 498 5.33 -10.99 -21.87
C VAL A 498 5.60 -12.33 -21.18
N LEU A 499 5.74 -13.43 -21.92
CA LEU A 499 6.12 -14.73 -21.36
C LEU A 499 7.49 -14.66 -20.68
N CYS A 500 8.49 -14.05 -21.31
CA CYS A 500 9.81 -13.85 -20.72
C CYS A 500 9.72 -13.06 -19.41
N LYS A 501 8.98 -11.94 -19.39
CA LYS A 501 8.77 -11.12 -18.18
C LYS A 501 8.08 -11.87 -17.05
N ILE A 502 7.10 -12.72 -17.37
CA ILE A 502 6.41 -13.54 -16.37
C ILE A 502 7.34 -14.64 -15.86
N ILE A 503 8.01 -15.37 -16.76
CA ILE A 503 8.87 -16.51 -16.40
C ILE A 503 10.05 -16.05 -15.54
N ASP A 504 10.62 -14.87 -15.82
CA ASP A 504 11.74 -14.30 -15.05
C ASP A 504 11.42 -14.17 -13.55
N GLN A 505 10.16 -13.87 -13.21
CA GLN A 505 9.69 -13.75 -11.82
C GLN A 505 9.67 -15.07 -11.05
N PHE A 506 9.76 -16.22 -11.74
CA PHE A 506 9.74 -17.55 -11.12
C PHE A 506 11.15 -18.11 -10.86
N GLU A 507 12.20 -17.30 -11.01
CA GLU A 507 13.60 -17.66 -10.76
C GLU A 507 14.03 -18.95 -11.52
N PRO A 508 13.94 -18.97 -12.87
CA PRO A 508 14.49 -20.06 -13.65
C PRO A 508 16.02 -20.11 -13.50
N LYS A 509 16.63 -21.28 -13.75
CA LYS A 509 18.09 -21.40 -13.75
C LYS A 509 18.73 -20.59 -14.89
N LYS A 510 18.07 -20.58 -16.04
CA LYS A 510 18.44 -19.81 -17.25
C LYS A 510 17.17 -19.56 -18.06
N LEU A 511 17.03 -18.35 -18.63
CA LEU A 511 15.91 -17.97 -19.50
C LEU A 511 16.41 -17.59 -20.89
N TYR A 512 16.48 -18.58 -21.78
CA TYR A 512 16.92 -18.39 -23.16
C TYR A 512 15.84 -17.71 -24.00
N LYS A 513 16.17 -16.56 -24.58
CA LYS A 513 15.32 -15.69 -25.39
C LYS A 513 15.74 -15.84 -26.86
N LEU A 514 14.98 -16.65 -27.61
CA LEU A 514 15.27 -16.94 -29.02
C LEU A 514 14.35 -16.13 -29.94
N ASP A 515 14.93 -15.34 -30.84
CA ASP A 515 14.17 -14.63 -31.89
C ASP A 515 15.01 -14.49 -33.16
N VAL A 516 14.36 -14.17 -34.27
CA VAL A 516 15.01 -13.81 -35.54
C VAL A 516 15.25 -12.30 -35.62
N ASP A 517 14.51 -11.50 -34.85
CA ASP A 517 14.59 -10.04 -34.86
C ASP A 517 15.52 -9.53 -33.74
N GLU A 518 16.69 -9.05 -34.14
CA GLU A 518 17.70 -8.44 -33.27
C GLU A 518 17.15 -7.24 -32.48
N ASN A 519 16.36 -6.38 -33.12
CA ASN A 519 15.80 -5.19 -32.45
C ASN A 519 14.78 -5.59 -31.39
N ALA A 520 14.02 -6.65 -31.66
CA ALA A 520 13.04 -7.16 -30.71
C ALA A 520 13.73 -7.81 -29.49
N LEU A 521 14.86 -8.50 -29.69
CA LEU A 521 15.69 -9.01 -28.59
C LEU A 521 16.33 -7.88 -27.78
N HIS A 522 16.83 -6.84 -28.44
CA HIS A 522 17.36 -5.64 -27.77
C HIS A 522 16.30 -4.96 -26.90
N GLY A 523 15.11 -4.71 -27.46
CA GLY A 523 14.00 -4.12 -26.71
C GLY A 523 13.56 -4.99 -25.53
N LEU A 524 13.54 -6.31 -25.71
CA LEU A 524 13.25 -7.25 -24.62
C LEU A 524 14.29 -7.18 -23.50
N GLN A 525 15.58 -7.23 -23.84
CA GLN A 525 16.66 -7.17 -22.84
C GLN A 525 16.58 -5.86 -22.04
N LEU A 526 16.42 -4.73 -22.73
CA LEU A 526 16.27 -3.42 -22.09
C LEU A 526 15.11 -3.42 -21.09
N SER A 527 13.98 -4.04 -21.45
CA SER A 527 12.79 -4.10 -20.59
C SER A 527 12.90 -5.05 -19.39
N LEU A 528 13.87 -5.96 -19.36
CA LEU A 528 14.09 -6.90 -18.27
C LEU A 528 15.24 -6.45 -17.35
N GLU A 529 16.30 -5.90 -17.93
CA GLU A 529 17.58 -5.66 -17.25
C GLU A 529 17.87 -4.16 -17.05
N GLY A 530 17.08 -3.26 -17.65
CA GLY A 530 17.32 -1.81 -17.65
C GLY A 530 18.49 -1.35 -18.54
N GLN A 531 19.18 -2.30 -19.17
CA GLN A 531 20.26 -2.08 -20.13
C GLN A 531 20.21 -3.16 -21.21
N ALA A 532 20.70 -2.86 -22.41
CA ALA A 532 20.74 -3.82 -23.52
C ALA A 532 22.11 -3.79 -24.21
N LEU A 533 23.01 -4.64 -23.72
CA LEU A 533 24.36 -4.80 -24.28
C LEU A 533 24.45 -5.93 -25.31
N LEU A 534 23.41 -6.76 -25.43
CA LEU A 534 23.34 -7.91 -26.34
C LEU A 534 24.51 -8.91 -26.19
N ASP A 535 25.12 -8.98 -25.01
CA ASP A 535 26.31 -9.77 -24.71
C ASP A 535 26.03 -11.02 -23.85
N SER A 536 24.76 -11.27 -23.55
CA SER A 536 24.32 -12.39 -22.72
C SER A 536 24.23 -13.71 -23.52
N ASP A 537 24.69 -14.80 -22.91
CA ASP A 537 24.53 -16.17 -23.44
C ASP A 537 23.08 -16.66 -23.44
N GLU A 538 22.17 -15.88 -22.84
CA GLU A 538 20.73 -16.13 -22.82
C GLU A 538 20.00 -15.57 -24.04
N LEU A 539 20.64 -14.74 -24.85
CA LEU A 539 20.08 -14.19 -26.09
C LEU A 539 20.50 -15.05 -27.29
N ILE A 540 19.52 -15.54 -28.06
CA ILE A 540 19.77 -16.44 -29.19
C ILE A 540 19.13 -15.84 -30.45
N LEU A 541 19.97 -15.26 -31.31
CA LEU A 541 19.53 -14.83 -32.64
C LEU A 541 19.48 -16.04 -33.58
N CYS A 542 18.28 -16.57 -33.83
CA CYS A 542 18.09 -17.79 -34.63
C CYS A 542 16.71 -17.81 -35.31
N ASP A 543 16.69 -18.13 -36.60
CA ASP A 543 15.44 -18.40 -37.32
C ASP A 543 15.02 -19.87 -37.12
N ILE A 544 13.83 -20.10 -36.58
CA ILE A 544 13.26 -21.45 -36.39
C ILE A 544 13.10 -22.23 -37.72
N ARG A 545 13.18 -21.55 -38.87
CA ARG A 545 13.19 -22.18 -40.20
C ARG A 545 14.51 -22.87 -40.50
N ASP A 546 15.63 -22.43 -39.92
CA ASP A 546 16.93 -23.08 -40.05
C ASP A 546 17.03 -24.22 -39.03
N ARG A 547 16.77 -25.44 -39.50
CA ARG A 547 16.80 -26.64 -38.67
C ARG A 547 18.17 -26.91 -38.06
N THR A 548 19.25 -26.63 -38.78
CA THR A 548 20.61 -26.94 -38.33
C THR A 548 21.03 -25.99 -37.22
N ALA A 549 20.82 -24.68 -37.41
CA ALA A 549 21.10 -23.67 -36.40
C ALA A 549 20.22 -23.85 -35.16
N LEU A 550 18.93 -24.15 -35.34
CA LEU A 550 18.00 -24.39 -34.24
C LEU A 550 18.41 -25.63 -33.42
N MET A 551 18.80 -26.73 -34.08
CA MET A 551 19.25 -27.93 -33.37
C MET A 551 20.52 -27.65 -32.56
N ALA A 552 21.50 -26.94 -33.14
CA ALA A 552 22.72 -26.55 -32.42
C ALA A 552 22.40 -25.66 -31.20
N ALA A 553 21.47 -24.71 -31.32
CA ALA A 553 21.02 -23.89 -30.20
C ALA A 553 20.36 -24.73 -29.09
N PHE A 554 19.52 -25.70 -29.44
CA PHE A 554 18.90 -26.62 -28.48
C PHE A 554 19.93 -27.53 -27.82
N GLU A 555 20.93 -28.03 -28.55
CA GLU A 555 22.03 -28.85 -28.00
C GLU A 555 22.90 -28.06 -27.02
N ALA A 556 23.21 -26.80 -27.35
CA ALA A 556 24.02 -25.93 -26.50
C ALA A 556 23.28 -25.56 -25.19
N THR A 557 21.98 -25.26 -25.29
CA THR A 557 21.20 -24.75 -24.15
C THR A 557 20.52 -25.83 -23.32
N ARG A 558 20.24 -27.00 -23.93
CA ARG A 558 19.52 -28.15 -23.37
C ARG A 558 18.30 -27.74 -22.52
N PRO A 559 17.31 -27.03 -23.08
CA PRO A 559 16.18 -26.52 -22.32
C PRO A 559 15.33 -27.68 -21.77
N GLU A 560 14.84 -27.50 -20.54
CA GLU A 560 13.90 -28.42 -19.89
C GLU A 560 12.46 -28.03 -20.21
N VAL A 561 12.18 -26.73 -20.35
CA VAL A 561 10.86 -26.21 -20.69
C VAL A 561 10.98 -25.28 -21.90
N VAL A 562 10.10 -25.48 -22.89
CA VAL A 562 10.09 -24.69 -24.12
C VAL A 562 8.73 -24.03 -24.31
N PHE A 563 8.71 -22.71 -24.44
CA PHE A 563 7.55 -21.94 -24.88
C PHE A 563 7.72 -21.52 -26.34
N HIS A 564 6.89 -22.06 -27.22
CA HIS A 564 6.94 -21.77 -28.65
C HIS A 564 5.94 -20.68 -29.02
N ALA A 565 6.39 -19.41 -29.06
CA ALA A 565 5.58 -18.25 -29.45
C ALA A 565 5.92 -17.68 -30.84
N ALA A 566 6.98 -18.18 -31.50
CA ALA A 566 7.37 -17.73 -32.84
C ALA A 566 6.34 -18.13 -33.90
N ALA A 567 5.69 -17.14 -34.52
CA ALA A 567 4.75 -17.32 -35.62
C ALA A 567 4.57 -16.03 -36.42
N ARG A 568 4.11 -16.16 -37.68
CA ARG A 568 3.51 -15.05 -38.42
C ARG A 568 2.02 -14.99 -38.10
N LYS A 569 1.49 -13.79 -37.85
CA LYS A 569 0.12 -13.59 -37.34
C LYS A 569 -0.80 -12.67 -38.16
N HIS A 570 -0.30 -11.95 -39.16
CA HIS A 570 -1.13 -10.99 -39.91
C HIS A 570 -1.94 -11.69 -40.99
N VAL A 571 -3.26 -11.82 -40.78
CA VAL A 571 -4.16 -12.57 -41.67
C VAL A 571 -4.05 -12.09 -43.12
N THR A 572 -4.19 -10.79 -43.38
CA THR A 572 -4.14 -10.21 -44.74
C THR A 572 -2.82 -10.50 -45.47
N PHE A 573 -1.69 -10.43 -44.76
CA PHE A 573 -0.39 -10.75 -45.33
C PHE A 573 -0.22 -12.25 -45.59
N LEU A 574 -0.77 -13.11 -44.73
CA LEU A 574 -0.67 -14.55 -44.91
C LEU A 574 -1.64 -15.08 -45.97
N GLU A 575 -2.76 -14.42 -46.23
CA GLU A 575 -3.62 -14.70 -47.39
C GLU A 575 -2.89 -14.41 -48.71
N SER A 576 -2.16 -13.28 -48.77
CA SER A 576 -1.38 -12.93 -49.97
C SER A 576 -0.08 -13.72 -50.11
N HIS A 577 0.49 -14.21 -49.00
CA HIS A 577 1.76 -14.94 -48.97
C HIS A 577 1.67 -16.25 -48.16
N PRO A 578 0.82 -17.21 -48.56
CA PRO A 578 0.56 -18.42 -47.78
C PRO A 578 1.79 -19.32 -47.62
N GLY A 579 2.71 -19.30 -48.58
CA GLY A 579 3.97 -20.03 -48.49
C GLY A 579 4.82 -19.61 -47.28
N GLU A 580 4.81 -18.33 -46.91
CA GLU A 580 5.52 -17.83 -45.74
C GLU A 580 4.88 -18.27 -44.42
N ALA A 581 3.54 -18.38 -44.40
CA ALA A 581 2.81 -18.96 -43.28
C ALA A 581 3.21 -20.43 -43.06
N VAL A 582 3.26 -21.23 -44.13
CA VAL A 582 3.66 -22.64 -44.04
C VAL A 582 5.10 -22.80 -43.57
N LYS A 583 6.04 -21.99 -44.09
CA LYS A 583 7.45 -22.04 -43.68
C LYS A 583 7.63 -21.76 -42.19
N THR A 584 7.01 -20.70 -41.65
CA THR A 584 7.16 -20.38 -40.21
C THR A 584 6.24 -21.23 -39.33
N ASN A 585 4.93 -21.16 -39.55
CA ASN A 585 3.93 -21.67 -38.60
C ASN A 585 3.77 -23.19 -38.65
N VAL A 586 4.25 -23.86 -39.72
CA VAL A 586 4.17 -25.33 -39.86
C VAL A 586 5.57 -25.94 -39.79
N ARG A 587 6.46 -25.61 -40.76
CA ARG A 587 7.82 -26.17 -40.78
C ARG A 587 8.67 -25.70 -39.62
N GLY A 588 8.62 -24.40 -39.29
CA GLY A 588 9.31 -23.85 -38.12
C GLY A 588 8.84 -24.49 -36.81
N THR A 589 7.53 -24.63 -36.62
CA THR A 589 6.97 -25.38 -35.47
C THR A 589 7.44 -26.84 -35.46
N GLN A 590 7.44 -27.54 -36.59
CA GLN A 590 7.97 -28.90 -36.67
C GLN A 590 9.44 -28.98 -36.24
N ASN A 591 10.28 -28.03 -36.69
CA ASN A 591 11.69 -27.96 -36.31
C ASN A 591 11.83 -27.81 -34.79
N VAL A 592 11.11 -26.88 -34.17
CA VAL A 592 11.13 -26.64 -32.71
C VAL A 592 10.70 -27.90 -31.94
N LEU A 593 9.59 -28.53 -32.34
CA LEU A 593 9.10 -29.75 -31.70
C LEU A 593 10.12 -30.89 -31.81
N SER A 594 10.74 -31.06 -32.99
CA SER A 594 11.76 -32.08 -33.22
C SER A 594 13.03 -31.85 -32.41
N ALA A 595 13.48 -30.59 -32.29
CA ALA A 595 14.67 -30.23 -31.54
C ALA A 595 14.45 -30.41 -30.03
N ALA A 596 13.28 -30.02 -29.52
CA ALA A 596 12.89 -30.22 -28.12
C ALA A 596 12.85 -31.72 -27.75
N LEU A 597 12.30 -32.55 -28.62
CA LEU A 597 12.28 -34.00 -28.42
C LEU A 597 13.71 -34.58 -28.43
N ALA A 598 14.55 -34.16 -29.38
CA ALA A 598 15.91 -34.68 -29.54
C ALA A 598 16.82 -34.39 -28.33
N VAL A 599 16.64 -33.25 -27.65
CA VAL A 599 17.39 -32.93 -26.43
C VAL A 599 16.75 -33.46 -25.15
N GLY A 600 15.56 -34.06 -25.26
CA GLY A 600 14.80 -34.61 -24.14
C GLY A 600 14.24 -33.54 -23.20
N ALA A 601 13.65 -32.48 -23.74
CA ALA A 601 12.96 -31.47 -22.92
C ALA A 601 11.81 -32.13 -22.11
N ASP A 602 11.53 -31.63 -20.91
CA ASP A 602 10.44 -32.14 -20.06
C ASP A 602 9.08 -31.72 -20.64
N ARG A 603 8.98 -30.46 -21.09
CA ARG A 603 7.70 -29.86 -21.52
C ARG A 603 7.87 -28.86 -22.67
N VAL A 604 6.93 -28.90 -23.61
CA VAL A 604 6.80 -27.93 -24.69
C VAL A 604 5.38 -27.37 -24.76
N VAL A 605 5.28 -26.05 -24.69
CA VAL A 605 4.05 -25.28 -24.78
C VAL A 605 4.01 -24.56 -26.11
N ASN A 606 3.15 -25.00 -27.03
CA ASN A 606 2.91 -24.35 -28.31
C ASN A 606 1.79 -23.30 -28.19
N VAL A 607 2.12 -22.05 -28.46
CA VAL A 607 1.18 -20.92 -28.45
C VAL A 607 0.31 -20.99 -29.69
N SER A 608 -1.01 -21.13 -29.55
CA SER A 608 -2.00 -21.17 -30.63
C SER A 608 -2.99 -20.00 -30.55
N THR A 609 -4.04 -20.02 -31.35
CA THR A 609 -5.03 -18.94 -31.48
C THR A 609 -6.44 -19.50 -31.62
N ASP A 610 -7.43 -18.76 -31.15
CA ASP A 610 -8.85 -18.98 -31.44
C ASP A 610 -9.14 -19.29 -32.92
N LYS A 611 -8.45 -18.63 -33.85
CA LYS A 611 -8.57 -18.81 -35.31
C LYS A 611 -8.21 -20.22 -35.79
N ALA A 612 -7.55 -21.03 -34.96
CA ALA A 612 -7.21 -22.42 -35.29
C ALA A 612 -8.36 -23.41 -35.00
N ALA A 613 -9.40 -23.01 -34.24
CA ALA A 613 -10.46 -23.92 -33.83
C ALA A 613 -11.29 -24.44 -35.01
N ASP A 614 -11.80 -23.52 -35.83
CA ASP A 614 -12.47 -23.79 -37.11
C ASP A 614 -11.90 -22.83 -38.17
N PRO A 615 -10.77 -23.20 -38.82
CA PRO A 615 -9.95 -22.25 -39.54
C PRO A 615 -10.57 -21.85 -40.88
N VAL A 616 -10.92 -20.57 -41.01
CA VAL A 616 -11.45 -19.94 -42.25
C VAL A 616 -10.40 -19.08 -42.99
N ASN A 617 -9.15 -19.08 -42.53
CA ASN A 617 -8.04 -18.31 -43.12
C ASN A 617 -6.71 -19.06 -42.97
N VAL A 618 -5.69 -18.65 -43.73
CA VAL A 618 -4.36 -19.25 -43.79
C VAL A 618 -3.67 -19.27 -42.43
N LEU A 619 -3.80 -18.21 -41.63
CA LEU A 619 -3.26 -18.17 -40.27
C LEU A 619 -3.85 -19.29 -39.42
N GLY A 620 -5.19 -19.36 -39.35
CA GLY A 620 -5.92 -20.36 -38.60
C GLY A 620 -5.54 -21.76 -39.05
N LEU A 621 -5.51 -22.01 -40.36
CA LEU A 621 -5.18 -23.31 -40.92
C LEU A 621 -3.76 -23.73 -40.57
N THR A 622 -2.77 -22.83 -40.73
CA THR A 622 -1.38 -23.15 -40.42
C THR A 622 -1.15 -23.37 -38.92
N LYS A 623 -1.80 -22.60 -38.03
CA LYS A 623 -1.74 -22.85 -36.58
C LYS A 623 -2.43 -24.15 -36.18
N ARG A 624 -3.55 -24.50 -36.83
CA ARG A 624 -4.22 -25.80 -36.65
C ARG A 624 -3.35 -26.98 -37.08
N LEU A 625 -2.59 -26.84 -38.16
CA LEU A 625 -1.57 -27.82 -38.55
C LEU A 625 -0.45 -27.92 -37.51
N GLY A 626 0.00 -26.78 -36.97
CA GLY A 626 0.93 -26.73 -35.84
C GLY A 626 0.43 -27.52 -34.62
N GLU A 627 -0.84 -27.36 -34.24
CA GLU A 627 -1.46 -28.14 -33.14
C GLU A 627 -1.47 -29.65 -33.43
N ARG A 628 -1.77 -30.05 -34.68
CA ARG A 628 -1.74 -31.46 -35.08
C ARG A 628 -0.32 -32.03 -35.03
N LEU A 629 0.69 -31.25 -35.40
CA LEU A 629 2.10 -31.61 -35.23
C LEU A 629 2.43 -31.77 -33.74
N THR A 630 2.07 -30.80 -32.89
CA THR A 630 2.28 -30.90 -31.44
C THR A 630 1.65 -32.17 -30.87
N SER A 631 0.41 -32.51 -31.28
CA SER A 631 -0.25 -33.75 -30.87
C SER A 631 0.44 -35.02 -31.40
N PHE A 632 1.01 -34.98 -32.60
CA PHE A 632 1.79 -36.10 -33.15
C PHE A 632 3.06 -36.34 -32.33
N TYR A 633 3.80 -35.28 -31.99
CA TYR A 633 5.01 -35.36 -31.16
C TYR A 633 4.70 -35.73 -29.71
N ALA A 634 3.52 -35.41 -29.17
CA ALA A 634 3.06 -35.87 -27.86
C ALA A 634 3.05 -37.40 -27.70
N GLY A 635 2.88 -38.13 -28.81
CA GLY A 635 2.94 -39.59 -28.83
C GLY A 635 4.36 -40.16 -28.98
N GLN A 636 5.39 -39.32 -29.05
CA GLN A 636 6.78 -39.73 -29.26
C GLN A 636 7.64 -39.35 -28.06
N GLY A 637 8.14 -40.36 -27.34
CA GLY A 637 9.03 -40.17 -26.20
C GLY A 637 8.33 -39.78 -24.90
N THR A 638 9.10 -39.21 -23.97
CA THR A 638 8.63 -38.84 -22.61
C THR A 638 8.34 -37.34 -22.47
N THR A 639 8.66 -36.52 -23.47
CA THR A 639 8.42 -35.08 -23.47
C THR A 639 6.92 -34.78 -23.50
N SER A 640 6.45 -33.92 -22.61
CA SER A 640 5.06 -33.47 -22.59
C SER A 640 4.85 -32.33 -23.59
N PHE A 641 3.95 -32.52 -24.56
CA PHE A 641 3.62 -31.50 -25.56
C PHE A 641 2.18 -31.02 -25.39
N LEU A 642 1.98 -29.70 -25.37
CA LEU A 642 0.66 -29.09 -25.25
C LEU A 642 0.51 -27.87 -26.15
N SER A 643 -0.70 -27.62 -26.64
CA SER A 643 -1.03 -26.39 -27.38
C SER A 643 -2.08 -25.60 -26.61
N VAL A 644 -1.87 -24.29 -26.47
CA VAL A 644 -2.80 -23.38 -25.76
C VAL A 644 -3.40 -22.41 -26.75
N ARG A 645 -4.73 -22.35 -26.83
CA ARG A 645 -5.44 -21.31 -27.60
C ARG A 645 -5.85 -20.16 -26.69
N PHE A 646 -5.69 -18.95 -27.18
CA PHE A 646 -6.25 -17.75 -26.59
C PHE A 646 -6.79 -16.84 -27.70
N GLY A 647 -7.64 -15.90 -27.30
CA GLY A 647 -8.22 -14.89 -28.19
C GLY A 647 -7.25 -13.76 -28.51
N ASN A 648 -7.79 -12.60 -28.89
CA ASN A 648 -6.95 -11.44 -29.19
C ASN A 648 -6.25 -10.91 -27.92
N VAL A 649 -5.01 -10.48 -28.09
CA VAL A 649 -4.19 -9.81 -27.07
C VAL A 649 -4.15 -8.31 -27.38
N LEU A 650 -4.54 -7.47 -26.42
CA LEU A 650 -4.52 -6.01 -26.54
C LEU A 650 -3.09 -5.48 -26.68
N GLY A 651 -2.88 -4.44 -27.50
CA GLY A 651 -1.56 -3.82 -27.69
C GLY A 651 -0.53 -4.75 -28.32
N SER A 652 -0.97 -5.79 -29.05
CA SER A 652 -0.03 -6.66 -29.76
C SER A 652 0.41 -6.01 -31.07
N ASN A 653 1.69 -6.16 -31.45
CA ASN A 653 2.29 -5.52 -32.63
C ASN A 653 1.42 -5.69 -33.88
N GLY A 654 0.95 -4.58 -34.44
CA GLY A 654 0.09 -4.52 -35.63
C GLY A 654 -1.32 -5.11 -35.45
N SER A 655 -1.86 -5.10 -34.23
CA SER A 655 -3.30 -5.32 -33.99
C SER A 655 -4.12 -4.06 -34.32
N VAL A 656 -5.45 -4.18 -34.32
CA VAL A 656 -6.38 -3.04 -34.56
C VAL A 656 -6.14 -1.91 -33.55
N ILE A 657 -5.66 -2.27 -32.36
CA ILE A 657 -5.23 -1.34 -31.32
C ILE A 657 -3.73 -1.60 -31.13
N PRO A 658 -2.86 -0.79 -31.77
CA PRO A 658 -1.42 -1.02 -31.73
C PRO A 658 -0.84 -0.91 -30.32
#